data_AF-F3M2N2-F1
#
_entry.id   AF-F3M2N2-F1
#
_cell.length_a   1.000
_cell.length_b   1.000
_cell.length_c   1.000
_cell.angle_alpha   90.00
_cell.angle_beta   90.00
_cell.angle_gamma   90.00
#
_symmetry.space_group_name_H-M   'P 1'
#
loop_
_entity.id
_entity.type
_entity.pdbx_description
1 polymer ?
#
loop_
_entity_poly.entity_id
_entity_poly.type
_entity_poly.pdbx_seq_one_letter_code
_entity_poly.pdbx_strand_id
1 'polypeptide(L)'
;MPEFPTRNIQQQMYTRERRGIFRSAEGFDTVARSSGLEASFIKKVLHPFCQYEAPAELTARSERDAASYPAALHLFHTESGETVLGRSVFQPADFTGLRSAFFTHHYVVPEGFHRDDHNAYRTWLQAAFADHYDIEEGVDLPQLPAIPVQADSRAAVSSERTPALLEELGINEKVFKQLIYACISAAAGKKKVYIVLDVPVEQLSAKAEQLLFVLFGRLPYALRRVLGFVTYAKEPQSKKGLHLMFVEKGSLRLNDRSIEKDYLFELAAGRVINADLKWSEQPYLDFAWDTLLDPDRSERFFAFAEQMLADMEPIHQISLDSYDDLCMLFQIEEGHEGLYHEHKHAVLRALLLYLQPAGALDSKQRLDQLFLALFAKEFELVKGGHVPDAAIAGFLKDYHGINPRQHNDWIVEYFIRSLNNALSKQRQDTTMAIYELLEGSPSLSRAFYARVLTSPGLPALMFDPYMKTRMKQAATPADLVDLIGLWVRNHPLLLEQENYVRLAEAQLIDKLQQDSDPVRTVNAVLDQLDALERDPQKGIGRYQGGRAFADRMIYAANLFLLRELEPEQLSQKQLMDIGFLQMPKEFKGWVERFDSRIRSKAAVMLALHQWSGHEEVRAEVLAELSAEERERTQHIMRKWLQHHVEPSNFESITLAFCTDINSSAVDYRSLLDYLHRYGKSPKVVYQYIQWSAEQPVFVRPRGLVPAYAAAIIDYFKIHDREAFKNKDYVKTYFSSPAPILKPVYAQVKAELASPLVRWFRRHSRFVKITSSLLVVIVVAGAAFMMIQNGKGPADGDADPNPAVTPPVTVPPASSETVDEQPLLTATVVEEGEQGGSTELNFHFKQPAACRDFSVDKLQIIGKDGSTLLEAASPELSRVCADETTGEADAADSSGSETDLSGNQANLNSGTTEGENTSDPVEAEDVESSDNVGTTPANQVYTSQVTVKLDQALDVSLVEKVVVDGVSYELSDESALSEEQAPENETDEGV
;
A
#
# COMPACT_ATOMS: atom_id res chain seq x y z
N MET A 1 5.84 52.96 -20.73
CA MET A 1 6.29 51.60 -21.06
C MET A 1 7.79 51.56 -20.85
N PRO A 2 8.36 50.54 -20.18
CA PRO A 2 9.78 50.27 -20.29
C PRO A 2 10.08 49.86 -21.73
N GLU A 3 11.21 50.30 -22.28
CA GLU A 3 11.74 49.71 -23.51
C GLU A 3 12.16 48.28 -23.19
N PHE A 4 11.53 47.29 -23.81
CA PHE A 4 12.06 45.93 -23.79
C PHE A 4 13.42 45.96 -24.50
N PRO A 5 14.49 45.37 -23.93
CA PRO A 5 15.76 45.31 -24.62
C PRO A 5 15.56 44.59 -25.95
N THR A 6 15.98 45.23 -27.04
CA THR A 6 15.88 44.65 -28.38
C THR A 6 16.76 43.41 -28.45
N ARG A 7 16.13 42.23 -28.33
CA ARG A 7 16.77 40.94 -28.55
C ARG A 7 17.21 40.88 -30.01
N ASN A 8 18.42 41.30 -30.30
CA ASN A 8 19.03 41.20 -31.63
C ASN A 8 19.92 39.96 -31.69
N ILE A 9 20.07 39.37 -32.87
CA ILE A 9 21.04 38.31 -33.12
C ILE A 9 22.45 38.87 -33.01
N GLN A 10 23.30 38.16 -32.29
CA GLN A 10 24.71 38.54 -32.10
C GLN A 10 25.62 37.72 -33.02
N GLN A 11 26.82 38.23 -33.29
CA GLN A 11 27.80 37.61 -34.19
C GLN A 11 29.16 37.41 -33.53
N GLN A 12 29.88 36.36 -33.93
CA GLN A 12 31.29 36.14 -33.58
C GLN A 12 32.05 35.59 -34.79
N MET A 13 33.23 36.14 -35.06
CA MET A 13 34.17 35.67 -36.09
C MET A 13 35.47 35.20 -35.44
N TYR A 14 35.98 34.06 -35.87
CA TYR A 14 37.14 33.38 -35.29
C TYR A 14 38.04 32.82 -36.40
N THR A 15 39.34 33.10 -36.33
CA THR A 15 40.36 32.54 -37.22
C THR A 15 41.74 32.68 -36.58
N ARG A 16 42.79 32.24 -37.27
CA ARG A 16 44.18 32.48 -36.90
C ARG A 16 44.67 33.80 -37.48
N GLU A 17 44.97 34.75 -36.61
CA GLU A 17 45.36 36.11 -36.99
C GLU A 17 46.51 36.64 -36.09
N ARG A 18 47.09 37.80 -36.43
CA ARG A 18 48.16 38.47 -35.66
C ARG A 18 47.76 38.90 -34.25
N ARG A 19 46.48 39.18 -34.05
CA ARG A 19 45.86 39.62 -32.78
C ARG A 19 44.40 39.17 -32.76
N GLY A 20 43.85 38.97 -31.58
CA GLY A 20 42.42 38.76 -31.34
C GLY A 20 41.92 39.55 -30.12
N ILE A 21 40.66 39.37 -29.78
CA ILE A 21 39.98 40.06 -28.66
C ILE A 21 40.49 39.56 -27.30
N PHE A 22 41.00 38.33 -27.20
CA PHE A 22 41.48 37.75 -25.94
C PHE A 22 43.00 37.53 -25.91
N ARG A 23 43.68 37.55 -27.07
CA ARG A 23 45.14 37.36 -27.19
C ARG A 23 45.77 38.44 -28.06
N SER A 24 46.84 39.06 -27.54
CA SER A 24 47.62 40.08 -28.25
C SER A 24 48.75 39.52 -29.13
N ALA A 25 48.88 38.20 -29.21
CA ALA A 25 49.90 37.49 -29.98
C ALA A 25 49.26 36.58 -31.04
N GLU A 26 50.04 36.13 -32.03
CA GLU A 26 49.54 35.31 -33.12
C GLU A 26 48.91 33.99 -32.64
N GLY A 27 47.78 33.62 -33.24
CA GLY A 27 47.08 32.39 -32.90
C GLY A 27 45.63 32.40 -33.32
N PHE A 28 44.95 31.28 -33.10
CA PHE A 28 43.51 31.19 -33.23
C PHE A 28 42.82 31.91 -32.06
N ASP A 29 41.98 32.89 -32.37
CA ASP A 29 41.19 33.65 -31.40
C ASP A 29 39.95 34.27 -32.07
N THR A 30 39.03 34.81 -31.27
CA THR A 30 37.95 35.65 -31.77
C THR A 30 38.52 36.97 -32.28
N VAL A 31 38.39 37.25 -33.58
CA VAL A 31 38.89 38.47 -34.21
C VAL A 31 37.88 39.61 -34.16
N ALA A 32 36.58 39.30 -34.22
CA ALA A 32 35.50 40.27 -34.09
C ALA A 32 34.27 39.66 -33.41
N ARG A 33 33.49 40.47 -32.68
CA ARG A 33 32.25 40.06 -32.00
C ARG A 33 31.22 41.20 -31.95
N SER A 34 29.95 40.86 -31.83
CA SER A 34 28.93 41.85 -31.46
C SER A 34 29.05 42.25 -29.98
N SER A 35 28.71 43.51 -29.68
CA SER A 35 28.80 44.09 -28.34
C SER A 35 27.98 43.38 -27.27
N GLY A 36 26.91 42.66 -27.64
CA GLY A 36 26.06 41.90 -26.72
C GLY A 36 26.57 40.50 -26.36
N LEU A 37 27.65 40.00 -26.96
CA LEU A 37 28.24 38.70 -26.55
C LEU A 37 29.24 38.87 -25.42
N GLU A 38 28.99 38.22 -24.28
CA GLU A 38 29.95 38.18 -23.19
C GLU A 38 31.21 37.37 -23.51
N ALA A 39 32.34 37.79 -22.94
CA ALA A 39 33.62 37.09 -23.09
C ALA A 39 33.60 35.67 -22.48
N SER A 40 32.82 35.49 -21.41
CA SER A 40 32.50 34.23 -20.74
C SER A 40 31.82 33.25 -21.71
N PHE A 41 30.73 33.69 -22.34
CA PHE A 41 29.96 32.92 -23.31
C PHE A 41 30.81 32.53 -24.52
N ILE A 42 31.54 33.46 -25.13
CA ILE A 42 32.41 33.15 -26.27
C ILE A 42 33.44 32.07 -25.93
N LYS A 43 34.13 32.18 -24.78
CA LYS A 43 35.18 31.22 -24.38
C LYS A 43 34.64 29.86 -23.94
N LYS A 44 33.49 29.81 -23.25
CA LYS A 44 32.92 28.56 -22.71
C LYS A 44 31.98 27.84 -23.67
N VAL A 45 31.26 28.59 -24.51
CA VAL A 45 30.17 28.07 -25.36
C VAL A 45 30.58 28.03 -26.84
N LEU A 46 31.17 29.11 -27.39
CA LEU A 46 31.46 29.18 -28.83
C LEU A 46 32.82 28.58 -29.22
N HIS A 47 33.88 28.86 -28.46
CA HIS A 47 35.24 28.35 -28.72
C HIS A 47 35.32 26.82 -28.86
N PRO A 48 34.59 25.98 -28.11
CA PRO A 48 34.54 24.53 -28.33
C PRO A 48 34.00 24.08 -29.70
N PHE A 49 33.37 24.97 -30.47
CA PHE A 49 32.87 24.71 -31.83
C PHE A 49 33.67 25.49 -32.90
N CYS A 50 34.59 26.35 -32.49
CA CYS A 50 35.57 26.99 -33.36
C CYS A 50 36.71 26.02 -33.74
N GLN A 51 36.39 24.98 -34.51
CA GLN A 51 37.37 24.00 -35.03
C GLN A 51 37.00 23.56 -36.45
N TYR A 52 38.01 23.13 -37.19
CA TYR A 52 37.83 22.47 -38.48
C TYR A 52 39.01 21.53 -38.75
N GLU A 53 38.72 20.30 -39.17
CA GLU A 53 39.73 19.35 -39.64
C GLU A 53 39.51 19.05 -41.12
N ALA A 54 40.54 19.29 -41.94
CA ALA A 54 40.52 19.00 -43.37
C ALA A 54 40.28 17.50 -43.63
N PRO A 55 39.46 17.11 -44.62
CA PRO A 55 39.23 15.71 -44.95
C PRO A 55 40.52 14.98 -45.30
N ALA A 56 40.63 13.72 -44.90
CA ALA A 56 41.77 12.86 -45.21
C ALA A 56 41.97 12.71 -46.73
N GLU A 57 40.89 12.57 -47.50
CA GLU A 57 40.95 12.42 -48.97
C GLU A 57 41.56 13.67 -49.66
N LEU A 58 41.07 14.87 -49.31
CA LEU A 58 41.56 16.13 -49.88
C LEU A 58 42.99 16.44 -49.46
N THR A 59 43.33 16.13 -48.20
CA THR A 59 44.69 16.29 -47.66
C THR A 59 45.67 15.34 -48.36
N ALA A 60 45.28 14.09 -48.59
CA ALA A 60 46.13 13.09 -49.26
C ALA A 60 46.47 13.49 -50.72
N ARG A 61 45.54 14.13 -51.44
CA ARG A 61 45.79 14.64 -52.80
C ARG A 61 46.42 16.03 -52.85
N SER A 62 46.71 16.65 -51.70
CA SER A 62 47.26 18.01 -51.59
C SER A 62 46.41 19.07 -52.31
N GLU A 63 45.08 18.99 -52.12
CA GLU A 63 44.13 19.96 -52.66
C GLU A 63 44.47 21.39 -52.20
N ARG A 64 44.21 22.38 -53.06
CA ARG A 64 44.49 23.80 -52.79
C ARG A 64 43.29 24.71 -53.02
N ASP A 65 42.29 24.27 -53.77
CA ASP A 65 41.05 25.04 -53.91
C ASP A 65 40.25 24.97 -52.60
N ALA A 66 40.05 26.12 -51.95
CA ALA A 66 39.26 26.24 -50.74
C ALA A 66 37.82 25.76 -50.96
N ALA A 67 37.26 25.97 -52.16
CA ALA A 67 35.88 25.59 -52.49
C ALA A 67 35.66 24.08 -52.63
N SER A 68 36.72 23.28 -52.73
CA SER A 68 36.63 21.80 -52.68
C SER A 68 36.46 21.26 -51.26
N TYR A 69 36.75 22.04 -50.22
CA TYR A 69 36.64 21.59 -48.84
C TYR A 69 35.20 21.75 -48.32
N PRO A 70 34.57 20.70 -47.75
CA PRO A 70 33.21 20.80 -47.23
C PRO A 70 33.17 21.76 -46.04
N ALA A 71 32.25 22.72 -46.07
CA ALA A 71 31.98 23.57 -44.91
C ALA A 71 31.39 22.73 -43.77
N ALA A 72 31.76 23.01 -42.52
CA ALA A 72 31.08 22.46 -41.36
C ALA A 72 30.05 23.49 -40.87
N LEU A 73 28.80 23.35 -41.33
CA LEU A 73 27.66 24.06 -40.77
C LEU A 73 27.18 23.30 -39.53
N HIS A 74 27.10 23.97 -38.39
CA HIS A 74 26.62 23.37 -37.13
C HIS A 74 25.56 24.23 -36.45
N LEU A 75 24.64 23.56 -35.77
CA LEU A 75 23.61 24.17 -34.94
C LEU A 75 23.53 23.44 -33.61
N PHE A 76 23.41 24.20 -32.52
CA PHE A 76 23.09 23.65 -31.20
C PHE A 76 22.32 24.66 -30.35
N HIS A 77 21.59 24.17 -29.36
CA HIS A 77 20.88 24.98 -28.38
C HIS A 77 21.64 24.95 -27.05
N THR A 78 21.70 26.08 -26.37
CA THR A 78 22.35 26.21 -25.05
C THR A 78 21.38 25.85 -23.92
N GLU A 79 21.91 25.62 -22.72
CA GLU A 79 21.10 25.43 -21.51
C GLU A 79 20.37 26.72 -21.09
N SER A 80 20.80 27.88 -21.59
CA SER A 80 20.18 29.20 -21.43
C SER A 80 19.21 29.57 -22.57
N GLY A 81 18.86 28.62 -23.45
CA GLY A 81 17.82 28.79 -24.47
C GLY A 81 18.24 29.57 -25.73
N GLU A 82 19.50 29.98 -25.86
CA GLU A 82 20.00 30.54 -27.12
C GLU A 82 20.21 29.45 -28.18
N THR A 83 19.93 29.78 -29.44
CA THR A 83 20.29 28.92 -30.58
C THR A 83 21.57 29.47 -31.22
N VAL A 84 22.62 28.65 -31.23
CA VAL A 84 23.89 28.95 -31.88
C VAL A 84 23.93 28.25 -33.22
N LEU A 85 24.12 29.03 -34.28
CA LEU A 85 24.27 28.58 -35.66
C LEU A 85 25.65 29.05 -36.15
N GLY A 86 26.52 28.13 -36.56
CA GLY A 86 27.87 28.46 -37.01
C GLY A 86 28.26 27.77 -38.30
N ARG A 87 29.20 28.35 -39.03
CA ARG A 87 29.86 27.73 -40.18
C ARG A 87 31.37 27.86 -40.05
N SER A 88 32.08 26.73 -40.09
CA SER A 88 33.54 26.66 -40.20
C SER A 88 33.95 26.27 -41.62
N VAL A 89 34.88 27.01 -42.22
CA VAL A 89 35.40 26.77 -43.57
C VAL A 89 36.92 26.70 -43.60
N PHE A 90 37.47 25.87 -44.48
CA PHE A 90 38.91 25.75 -44.68
C PHE A 90 39.51 27.02 -45.30
N GLN A 91 40.67 27.45 -44.80
CA GLN A 91 41.47 28.50 -45.42
C GLN A 91 42.83 27.93 -45.86
N PRO A 92 43.16 27.94 -47.17
CA PRO A 92 44.41 27.36 -47.67
C PRO A 92 45.66 28.13 -47.19
N ALA A 93 45.47 29.37 -46.75
CA ALA A 93 46.50 30.24 -46.21
C ALA A 93 45.93 31.08 -45.05
N ASP A 94 46.70 31.19 -43.96
CA ASP A 94 46.52 32.18 -42.89
C ASP A 94 47.07 33.56 -43.29
N PHE A 95 47.03 34.52 -42.37
CA PHE A 95 47.56 35.88 -42.53
C PHE A 95 49.04 35.98 -42.94
N THR A 96 49.81 34.89 -42.85
CA THR A 96 51.22 34.83 -43.28
C THR A 96 51.38 34.35 -44.72
N GLY A 97 50.37 33.66 -45.28
CA GLY A 97 50.47 32.97 -46.55
C GLY A 97 51.17 31.60 -46.48
N LEU A 98 51.63 31.15 -45.30
CA LEU A 98 52.57 30.01 -45.17
C LEU A 98 51.94 28.72 -44.65
N ARG A 99 50.76 28.78 -44.03
CA ARG A 99 50.09 27.63 -43.39
C ARG A 99 48.60 27.71 -43.64
N SER A 100 47.92 26.57 -43.77
CA SER A 100 46.47 26.52 -43.75
C SER A 100 45.89 26.88 -42.38
N ALA A 101 44.67 27.39 -42.38
CA ALA A 101 43.87 27.70 -41.20
C ALA A 101 42.39 27.34 -41.46
N PHE A 102 41.51 27.84 -40.62
CA PHE A 102 40.06 27.81 -40.84
C PHE A 102 39.44 29.09 -40.30
N PHE A 103 38.30 29.47 -40.86
CA PHE A 103 37.49 30.59 -40.40
C PHE A 103 36.15 30.08 -39.91
N THR A 104 35.71 30.55 -38.74
CA THR A 104 34.39 30.23 -38.17
C THR A 104 33.60 31.52 -37.97
N HIS A 105 32.36 31.54 -38.48
CA HIS A 105 31.39 32.60 -38.21
C HIS A 105 30.19 32.00 -37.47
N HIS A 106 29.82 32.60 -36.34
CA HIS A 106 28.66 32.23 -35.55
C HIS A 106 27.61 33.34 -35.52
N TYR A 107 26.36 32.94 -35.64
CA TYR A 107 25.17 33.66 -35.20
C TYR A 107 24.69 33.09 -33.86
N VAL A 108 24.38 33.97 -32.91
CA VAL A 108 23.77 33.62 -31.62
C VAL A 108 22.40 34.28 -31.57
N VAL A 109 21.36 33.45 -31.66
CA VAL A 109 19.96 33.84 -31.64
C VAL A 109 19.47 33.79 -30.18
N PRO A 110 19.04 34.92 -29.58
CA PRO A 110 18.53 34.90 -28.21
C PRO A 110 17.27 34.04 -28.06
N GLU A 111 17.04 33.52 -26.85
CA GLU A 111 15.80 32.82 -26.51
C GLU A 111 14.57 33.69 -26.85
N GLY A 112 13.52 33.08 -27.40
CA GLY A 112 12.27 33.78 -27.76
C GLY A 112 12.41 34.90 -28.79
N PHE A 113 13.49 34.91 -29.58
CA PHE A 113 13.69 35.87 -30.67
C PHE A 113 12.65 35.72 -31.79
N HIS A 114 12.38 34.47 -32.19
CA HIS A 114 11.37 34.14 -33.18
C HIS A 114 9.98 34.13 -32.51
N ARG A 115 9.00 34.82 -33.12
CA ARG A 115 7.58 34.73 -32.70
C ARG A 115 6.90 33.43 -33.12
N ASP A 116 7.44 32.83 -34.18
CA ASP A 116 7.11 31.53 -34.73
C ASP A 116 8.47 30.97 -35.19
N ASP A 117 8.92 29.90 -34.52
CA ASP A 117 10.17 29.20 -34.78
C ASP A 117 9.95 27.86 -35.51
N HIS A 118 8.70 27.47 -35.79
CA HIS A 118 8.32 26.19 -36.39
C HIS A 118 9.08 25.92 -37.69
N ASN A 119 9.26 26.98 -38.48
CA ASN A 119 9.92 26.95 -39.78
C ASN A 119 11.32 27.61 -39.78
N ALA A 120 11.89 27.92 -38.61
CA ALA A 120 13.18 28.60 -38.49
C ALA A 120 14.35 27.80 -39.08
N TYR A 121 14.26 26.46 -39.09
CA TYR A 121 15.23 25.55 -39.71
C TYR A 121 15.50 25.87 -41.19
N ARG A 122 14.50 26.39 -41.93
CA ARG A 122 14.67 26.81 -43.33
C ARG A 122 15.65 27.98 -43.41
N THR A 123 15.49 28.97 -42.54
CA THR A 123 16.40 30.12 -42.42
C THR A 123 17.80 29.68 -41.95
N TRP A 124 17.89 28.73 -41.01
CA TRP A 124 19.17 28.24 -40.49
C TRP A 124 20.00 27.52 -41.56
N LEU A 125 19.39 26.60 -42.31
CA LEU A 125 20.05 25.85 -43.39
C LEU A 125 20.33 26.70 -44.65
N GLN A 126 19.67 27.86 -44.80
CA GLN A 126 19.91 28.81 -45.89
C GLN A 126 20.72 30.03 -45.45
N ALA A 127 21.28 30.04 -44.25
CA ALA A 127 21.99 31.18 -43.70
C ALA A 127 23.26 31.52 -44.52
N ALA A 128 23.44 32.80 -44.83
CA ALA A 128 24.66 33.31 -45.43
C ALA A 128 25.66 33.66 -44.33
N PHE A 129 26.89 33.14 -44.44
CA PHE A 129 27.99 33.45 -43.52
C PHE A 129 29.15 34.08 -44.29
N ALA A 130 30.07 34.73 -43.57
CA ALA A 130 31.36 35.12 -44.11
C ALA A 130 32.32 33.92 -44.20
N ASP A 131 33.30 34.00 -45.11
CA ASP A 131 34.38 33.00 -45.28
C ASP A 131 35.78 33.57 -44.90
N HIS A 132 35.83 34.87 -44.63
CA HIS A 132 37.00 35.61 -44.16
C HIS A 132 36.52 36.90 -43.48
N TYR A 133 37.44 37.60 -42.80
CA TYR A 133 37.22 38.91 -42.21
C TYR A 133 38.50 39.73 -42.30
N ASP A 134 38.40 41.02 -42.63
CA ASP A 134 39.55 41.93 -42.58
C ASP A 134 39.60 42.59 -41.20
N ILE A 135 40.67 42.33 -40.44
CA ILE A 135 40.84 42.86 -39.08
C ILE A 135 41.09 44.38 -39.03
N GLU A 136 41.31 45.02 -40.18
CA GLU A 136 41.34 46.49 -40.29
C GLU A 136 39.92 47.11 -40.30
N GLU A 137 38.85 46.32 -40.48
CA GLU A 137 37.46 46.78 -40.30
C GLU A 137 37.07 46.97 -38.82
N GLY A 138 37.87 46.43 -37.89
CA GLY A 138 37.70 46.60 -36.44
C GLY A 138 37.46 45.27 -35.69
N VAL A 139 36.95 45.38 -34.46
CA VAL A 139 36.64 44.22 -33.59
C VAL A 139 35.15 44.12 -33.22
N ASP A 140 34.36 45.13 -33.56
CA ASP A 140 32.95 45.25 -33.20
C ASP A 140 32.04 44.95 -34.41
N LEU A 141 31.27 43.86 -34.34
CA LEU A 141 30.31 43.47 -35.36
C LEU A 141 28.91 44.06 -35.06
N PRO A 142 28.14 44.44 -36.08
CA PRO A 142 26.77 44.88 -35.88
C PRO A 142 25.91 43.75 -35.27
N GLN A 143 24.93 44.14 -34.47
CA GLN A 143 23.85 43.23 -34.05
C GLN A 143 22.80 43.17 -35.17
N LEU A 144 22.23 41.99 -35.44
CA LEU A 144 21.36 41.78 -36.60
C LEU A 144 19.88 41.61 -36.18
N PRO A 145 18.93 42.20 -36.93
CA PRO A 145 17.50 42.02 -36.71
C PRO A 145 16.92 40.74 -37.35
N ALA A 146 17.72 40.00 -38.11
CA ALA A 146 17.41 38.70 -38.72
C ALA A 146 18.70 38.01 -39.15
N ILE A 147 18.68 36.68 -39.31
CA ILE A 147 19.80 35.94 -39.93
C ILE A 147 19.79 36.24 -41.44
N PRO A 148 20.92 36.66 -42.04
CA PRO A 148 21.02 36.84 -43.49
C PRO A 148 20.83 35.51 -44.23
N VAL A 149 20.07 35.50 -45.32
CA VAL A 149 19.76 34.30 -46.10
C VAL A 149 20.42 34.37 -47.49
N GLN A 150 21.01 33.27 -47.93
CA GLN A 150 21.63 33.16 -49.25
C GLN A 150 20.56 32.87 -50.32
N ALA A 151 20.32 33.83 -51.21
CA ALA A 151 19.25 33.79 -52.21
C ALA A 151 19.28 32.55 -53.13
N ASP A 152 20.47 32.06 -53.47
CA ASP A 152 20.69 30.87 -54.32
C ASP A 152 21.06 29.62 -53.50
N SER A 153 20.69 29.54 -52.22
CA SER A 153 21.01 28.37 -51.37
C SER A 153 20.44 27.08 -51.95
N ARG A 154 21.31 26.06 -52.10
CA ARG A 154 20.95 24.73 -52.59
C ARG A 154 20.42 23.79 -51.49
N ALA A 155 20.38 24.24 -50.23
CA ALA A 155 19.92 23.43 -49.11
C ALA A 155 18.40 23.16 -49.16
N ALA A 156 17.61 24.09 -49.71
CA ALA A 156 16.16 23.91 -49.80
C ALA A 156 15.77 22.89 -50.89
N VAL A 157 14.97 21.91 -50.49
CA VAL A 157 14.47 20.82 -51.34
C VAL A 157 12.96 20.95 -51.47
N SER A 158 12.44 21.04 -52.69
CA SER A 158 10.99 20.98 -52.93
C SER A 158 10.48 19.54 -52.75
N SER A 159 9.23 19.38 -52.29
CA SER A 159 8.62 18.05 -52.08
C SER A 159 8.73 17.13 -53.31
N GLU A 160 8.52 17.67 -54.51
CA GLU A 160 8.69 16.97 -55.80
C GLU A 160 10.10 16.40 -56.03
N ARG A 161 11.14 17.00 -55.43
CA ARG A 161 12.54 16.57 -55.56
C ARG A 161 13.01 15.68 -54.40
N THR A 162 12.29 15.66 -53.29
CA THR A 162 12.64 14.86 -52.11
C THR A 162 12.83 13.37 -52.43
N PRO A 163 11.96 12.67 -53.18
CA PRO A 163 12.18 11.26 -53.50
C PRO A 163 13.47 11.01 -54.29
N ALA A 164 13.76 11.86 -55.28
CA ALA A 164 14.96 11.73 -56.10
C ALA A 164 16.26 12.00 -55.31
N LEU A 165 16.23 12.92 -54.34
CA LEU A 165 17.33 13.14 -53.42
C LEU A 165 17.55 11.94 -52.49
N LEU A 166 16.47 11.38 -51.92
CA LEU A 166 16.58 10.21 -51.05
C LEU A 166 17.12 8.99 -51.81
N GLU A 167 16.67 8.78 -53.05
CA GLU A 167 17.22 7.76 -53.96
C GLU A 167 18.71 7.98 -54.27
N GLU A 168 19.11 9.22 -54.60
CA GLU A 168 20.52 9.60 -54.83
C GLU A 168 21.42 9.33 -53.62
N LEU A 169 20.90 9.47 -52.40
CA LEU A 169 21.62 9.22 -51.15
C LEU A 169 21.54 7.76 -50.67
N GLY A 170 20.87 6.87 -51.42
CA GLY A 170 20.67 5.45 -51.02
C GLY A 170 19.67 5.25 -49.88
N ILE A 171 18.83 6.24 -49.59
CA ILE A 171 17.85 6.24 -48.51
C ILE A 171 16.49 5.77 -49.05
N ASN A 172 16.16 4.51 -48.79
CA ASN A 172 14.82 3.98 -48.99
C ASN A 172 13.91 4.23 -47.77
N GLU A 173 12.63 3.86 -47.88
CA GLU A 173 11.63 3.96 -46.81
C GLU A 173 12.12 3.45 -45.44
N LYS A 174 12.72 2.26 -45.42
CA LYS A 174 13.25 1.67 -44.18
C LYS A 174 14.34 2.57 -43.57
N VAL A 175 15.34 2.96 -44.36
CA VAL A 175 16.44 3.81 -43.88
C VAL A 175 15.93 5.18 -43.45
N PHE A 176 14.94 5.75 -44.16
CA PHE A 176 14.32 7.01 -43.80
C PHE A 176 13.62 6.95 -42.43
N LYS A 177 12.77 5.94 -42.22
CA LYS A 177 12.08 5.72 -40.95
C LYS A 177 13.07 5.48 -39.80
N GLN A 178 14.14 4.72 -40.05
CA GLN A 178 15.25 4.55 -39.10
C GLN A 178 15.99 5.87 -38.78
N LEU A 179 16.19 6.76 -39.77
CA LEU A 179 16.80 8.08 -39.56
C LEU A 179 15.91 8.99 -38.69
N ILE A 180 14.60 9.06 -38.97
CA ILE A 180 13.67 9.86 -38.16
C ILE A 180 13.62 9.32 -36.72
N TYR A 181 13.48 8.01 -36.54
CA TYR A 181 13.57 7.35 -35.23
C TYR A 181 14.87 7.72 -34.48
N ALA A 182 16.02 7.62 -35.15
CA ALA A 182 17.30 7.93 -34.55
C ALA A 182 17.44 9.41 -34.18
N CYS A 183 16.90 10.34 -34.98
CA CYS A 183 16.86 11.77 -34.66
C CYS A 183 16.04 12.03 -33.39
N ILE A 184 14.85 11.45 -33.29
CA ILE A 184 13.96 11.63 -32.13
C ILE A 184 14.60 11.02 -30.87
N SER A 185 15.07 9.78 -30.98
CA SER A 185 15.73 9.06 -29.88
C SER A 185 17.02 9.74 -29.41
N ALA A 186 17.76 10.40 -30.31
CA ALA A 186 18.97 11.14 -29.97
C ALA A 186 18.66 12.51 -29.32
N ALA A 187 17.56 13.17 -29.70
CA ALA A 187 17.11 14.40 -29.04
C ALA A 187 16.54 14.15 -27.63
N ALA A 188 15.89 13.01 -27.40
CA ALA A 188 15.38 12.60 -26.09
C ALA A 188 16.43 11.91 -25.20
N GLY A 189 17.50 11.38 -25.79
CA GLY A 189 18.47 10.49 -25.14
C GLY A 189 19.90 11.00 -25.09
N LYS A 190 20.81 10.12 -24.66
CA LYS A 190 22.26 10.39 -24.63
C LYS A 190 22.98 9.93 -25.90
N LYS A 191 22.33 9.13 -26.74
CA LYS A 191 22.89 8.57 -27.98
C LYS A 191 23.06 9.64 -29.06
N LYS A 192 23.98 9.40 -29.99
CA LYS A 192 24.23 10.22 -31.18
C LYS A 192 23.87 9.49 -32.46
N VAL A 193 23.75 10.25 -33.55
CA VAL A 193 23.51 9.75 -34.91
C VAL A 193 24.70 10.13 -35.78
N TYR A 194 25.44 9.16 -36.29
CA TYR A 194 26.55 9.39 -37.21
C TYR A 194 26.20 8.88 -38.60
N ILE A 195 26.33 9.75 -39.62
CA ILE A 195 25.92 9.47 -41.00
C ILE A 195 27.12 9.62 -41.95
N VAL A 196 27.40 8.56 -42.71
CA VAL A 196 28.32 8.59 -43.85
C VAL A 196 27.49 8.53 -45.13
N LEU A 197 27.41 9.65 -45.86
CA LEU A 197 26.72 9.73 -47.16
C LEU A 197 27.55 9.09 -48.27
N ASP A 198 26.90 8.45 -49.26
CA ASP A 198 27.60 7.90 -50.42
C ASP A 198 27.87 8.94 -51.53
N VAL A 199 28.55 10.03 -51.18
CA VAL A 199 28.85 11.14 -52.10
C VAL A 199 30.34 11.49 -52.10
N PRO A 200 30.86 12.20 -53.12
CA PRO A 200 32.21 12.77 -53.07
C PRO A 200 32.34 13.76 -51.91
N VAL A 201 33.52 13.85 -51.31
CA VAL A 201 33.77 14.67 -50.11
C VAL A 201 33.49 16.15 -50.33
N GLU A 202 33.69 16.65 -51.55
CA GLU A 202 33.39 18.03 -51.95
C GLU A 202 31.89 18.34 -51.96
N GLN A 203 31.04 17.31 -52.06
CA GLN A 203 29.58 17.43 -52.06
C GLN A 203 28.96 17.15 -50.69
N LEU A 204 29.74 16.65 -49.73
CA LEU A 204 29.27 16.11 -48.45
C LEU A 204 28.41 17.11 -47.67
N SER A 205 28.89 18.34 -47.42
CA SER A 205 28.10 19.35 -46.68
C SER A 205 26.83 19.75 -47.42
N ALA A 206 26.90 20.01 -48.73
CA ALA A 206 25.73 20.41 -49.52
C ALA A 206 24.65 19.33 -49.54
N LYS A 207 25.03 18.05 -49.54
CA LYS A 207 24.11 16.91 -49.47
C LYS A 207 23.60 16.65 -48.05
N ALA A 208 24.43 16.88 -47.04
CA ALA A 208 24.02 16.88 -45.63
C ALA A 208 22.97 17.96 -45.33
N GLU A 209 23.18 19.19 -45.81
CA GLU A 209 22.21 20.30 -45.71
C GLU A 209 20.87 19.95 -46.38
N GLN A 210 20.91 19.36 -47.57
CA GLN A 210 19.71 18.91 -48.28
C GLN A 210 18.97 17.79 -47.53
N LEU A 211 19.69 16.81 -46.96
CA LEU A 211 19.06 15.77 -46.15
C LEU A 211 18.49 16.34 -44.84
N LEU A 212 19.21 17.23 -44.17
CA LEU A 212 18.72 17.94 -42.98
C LEU A 212 17.45 18.73 -43.26
N PHE A 213 17.35 19.39 -44.41
CA PHE A 213 16.14 20.12 -44.80
C PHE A 213 14.93 19.20 -44.90
N VAL A 214 15.11 17.99 -45.42
CA VAL A 214 14.06 16.95 -45.46
C VAL A 214 13.75 16.42 -44.06
N LEU A 215 14.77 16.06 -43.27
CA LEU A 215 14.59 15.50 -41.92
C LEU A 215 13.88 16.50 -40.98
N PHE A 216 14.33 17.75 -40.89
CA PHE A 216 13.67 18.78 -40.08
C PHE A 216 12.24 19.05 -40.52
N GLY A 217 11.96 19.04 -41.83
CA GLY A 217 10.60 19.13 -42.36
C GLY A 217 9.69 17.95 -42.00
N ARG A 218 10.26 16.84 -41.49
CA ARG A 218 9.56 15.65 -40.98
C ARG A 218 9.85 15.38 -39.51
N LEU A 219 10.25 16.40 -38.75
CA LEU A 219 10.28 16.38 -37.29
C LEU A 219 9.18 17.30 -36.73
N PRO A 220 8.53 16.95 -35.62
CA PRO A 220 7.62 17.83 -34.90
C PRO A 220 8.32 19.06 -34.31
N TYR A 221 7.58 20.14 -34.08
CA TYR A 221 8.15 21.45 -33.72
C TYR A 221 9.03 21.45 -32.47
N ALA A 222 8.63 20.75 -31.41
CA ALA A 222 9.42 20.64 -30.18
C ALA A 222 10.80 19.99 -30.43
N LEU A 223 10.86 18.95 -31.27
CA LEU A 223 12.11 18.29 -31.64
C LEU A 223 13.01 19.19 -32.51
N ARG A 224 12.42 20.05 -33.37
CA ARG A 224 13.16 21.08 -34.13
C ARG A 224 13.86 22.12 -33.22
N ARG A 225 13.39 22.30 -31.97
CA ARG A 225 13.96 23.23 -30.96
C ARG A 225 15.08 22.61 -30.10
N VAL A 226 15.36 21.30 -30.25
CA VAL A 226 16.33 20.56 -29.43
C VAL A 226 17.42 19.90 -30.29
N LEU A 227 17.09 19.45 -31.51
CA LEU A 227 18.00 18.68 -32.35
C LEU A 227 19.12 19.54 -32.98
N GLY A 228 20.25 19.72 -32.28
CA GLY A 228 21.48 20.21 -32.91
C GLY A 228 22.18 19.20 -33.84
N PHE A 229 22.91 19.72 -34.83
CA PHE A 229 23.59 18.94 -35.88
C PHE A 229 24.93 19.54 -36.33
N VAL A 230 25.75 18.78 -37.07
CA VAL A 230 26.86 19.30 -37.89
C VAL A 230 26.99 18.59 -39.24
N THR A 231 27.12 19.36 -40.34
CA THR A 231 27.12 18.87 -41.74
C THR A 231 28.43 18.28 -42.22
N TYR A 232 29.52 18.47 -41.48
CA TYR A 232 30.80 17.81 -41.73
C TYR A 232 31.65 17.74 -40.45
N ALA A 233 32.12 16.54 -40.12
CA ALA A 233 33.24 16.29 -39.24
C ALA A 233 34.13 15.19 -39.85
N LYS A 234 35.43 15.24 -39.60
CA LYS A 234 36.37 14.24 -40.12
C LYS A 234 36.21 12.88 -39.45
N GLU A 235 36.03 12.86 -38.13
CA GLU A 235 35.80 11.68 -37.31
C GLU A 235 34.61 11.93 -36.35
N PRO A 236 33.95 10.87 -35.82
CA PRO A 236 32.91 10.99 -34.79
C PRO A 236 33.39 11.72 -33.53
N GLN A 237 32.56 12.59 -32.95
CA GLN A 237 32.89 13.33 -31.72
C GLN A 237 31.67 13.51 -30.82
N SER A 238 31.74 13.07 -29.57
CA SER A 238 30.65 13.31 -28.61
C SER A 238 30.70 14.75 -28.08
N LYS A 239 29.93 15.64 -28.71
CA LYS A 239 29.76 17.04 -28.27
C LYS A 239 28.38 17.27 -27.66
N LYS A 240 28.34 18.10 -26.61
CA LYS A 240 27.09 18.59 -26.00
C LYS A 240 26.31 19.41 -27.03
N GLY A 241 24.99 19.26 -27.06
CA GLY A 241 24.10 19.99 -27.99
C GLY A 241 24.09 19.48 -29.44
N LEU A 242 25.10 18.75 -29.91
CA LEU A 242 25.06 18.06 -31.22
C LEU A 242 24.51 16.65 -31.04
N HIS A 243 23.50 16.30 -31.83
CA HIS A 243 22.85 14.98 -31.79
C HIS A 243 23.13 14.19 -33.08
N LEU A 244 23.16 14.89 -34.23
CA LEU A 244 23.38 14.31 -35.54
C LEU A 244 24.65 14.87 -36.19
N MET A 245 25.51 13.99 -36.71
CA MET A 245 26.80 14.35 -37.30
C MET A 245 27.02 13.63 -38.62
N PHE A 246 27.39 14.38 -39.65
CA PHE A 246 27.86 13.81 -40.92
C PHE A 246 29.38 13.65 -40.89
N VAL A 247 29.88 12.45 -41.19
CA VAL A 247 31.30 12.11 -41.05
C VAL A 247 31.94 11.57 -42.34
N GLU A 248 33.25 11.76 -42.51
CA GLU A 248 34.00 11.32 -43.71
C GLU A 248 33.93 9.80 -43.91
N LYS A 249 33.96 9.33 -45.16
CA LYS A 249 33.98 7.89 -45.50
C LYS A 249 35.19 7.20 -44.83
N GLY A 250 34.95 6.06 -44.20
CA GLY A 250 35.99 5.28 -43.50
C GLY A 250 36.33 5.77 -42.07
N SER A 251 35.67 6.82 -41.57
CA SER A 251 35.84 7.29 -40.18
C SER A 251 35.14 6.40 -39.15
N LEU A 252 34.03 5.75 -39.52
CA LEU A 252 33.27 4.84 -38.65
C LEU A 252 34.00 3.49 -38.47
N ARG A 253 34.55 3.25 -37.27
CA ARG A 253 35.24 2.00 -36.92
C ARG A 253 34.34 1.15 -36.03
N LEU A 254 33.95 -0.03 -36.50
CA LEU A 254 32.97 -0.92 -35.85
C LEU A 254 33.37 -1.44 -34.46
N ASN A 255 34.64 -1.33 -34.08
CA ASN A 255 35.15 -1.74 -32.76
C ASN A 255 35.46 -0.54 -31.85
N ASP A 256 35.04 0.67 -32.22
CA ASP A 256 35.21 1.86 -31.40
C ASP A 256 34.13 1.93 -30.31
N ARG A 257 34.53 1.54 -29.09
CA ARG A 257 33.68 1.55 -27.88
C ARG A 257 33.05 2.91 -27.58
N SER A 258 33.56 4.01 -28.12
CA SER A 258 32.99 5.34 -27.91
C SER A 258 31.70 5.60 -28.68
N ILE A 259 31.48 4.87 -29.79
CA ILE A 259 30.30 5.01 -30.68
C ILE A 259 29.52 3.70 -30.89
N GLU A 260 30.01 2.57 -30.36
CA GLU A 260 29.40 1.24 -30.49
C GLU A 260 27.91 1.17 -30.07
N LYS A 261 27.46 2.07 -29.19
CA LYS A 261 26.07 2.15 -28.69
C LYS A 261 25.21 3.21 -29.41
N ASP A 262 25.82 4.04 -30.24
CA ASP A 262 25.18 5.13 -30.99
C ASP A 262 24.57 4.63 -32.31
N TYR A 263 23.73 5.44 -32.94
CA TYR A 263 23.09 5.10 -34.21
C TYR A 263 24.03 5.38 -35.37
N LEU A 264 24.41 4.34 -36.13
CA LEU A 264 25.38 4.46 -37.23
C LEU A 264 24.70 4.19 -38.57
N PHE A 265 24.81 5.14 -39.50
CA PHE A 265 24.28 5.07 -40.85
C PHE A 265 25.42 5.19 -41.87
N GLU A 266 26.05 4.06 -42.20
CA GLU A 266 27.09 4.01 -43.22
C GLU A 266 26.45 3.69 -44.58
N LEU A 267 25.83 4.71 -45.19
CA LEU A 267 25.04 4.56 -46.42
C LEU A 267 25.90 4.09 -47.60
N ALA A 268 27.16 4.54 -47.67
CA ALA A 268 28.16 4.07 -48.64
C ALA A 268 28.48 2.56 -48.55
N ALA A 269 28.18 1.92 -47.42
CA ALA A 269 28.30 0.47 -47.23
C ALA A 269 26.93 -0.24 -47.16
N GLY A 270 25.82 0.49 -47.34
CA GLY A 270 24.45 -0.02 -47.16
C GLY A 270 24.16 -0.49 -45.72
N ARG A 271 24.88 0.03 -44.72
CA ARG A 271 24.91 -0.51 -43.35
C ARG A 271 24.24 0.45 -42.36
N VAL A 272 23.30 -0.07 -41.57
CA VAL A 272 22.66 0.66 -40.46
C VAL A 272 22.83 -0.18 -39.19
N ILE A 273 23.22 0.45 -38.07
CA ILE A 273 23.51 -0.21 -36.78
C ILE A 273 22.74 0.50 -35.66
N ASN A 274 22.26 -0.27 -34.68
CA ASN A 274 21.53 0.16 -33.48
C ASN A 274 20.17 0.84 -33.72
N ALA A 275 19.70 0.94 -34.97
CA ALA A 275 18.40 1.53 -35.32
C ALA A 275 17.36 0.45 -35.71
N ASP A 276 17.31 -0.67 -34.98
CA ASP A 276 16.35 -1.73 -35.23
C ASP A 276 14.95 -1.34 -34.73
N LEU A 277 13.99 -1.32 -35.66
CA LEU A 277 12.62 -0.88 -35.43
C LEU A 277 11.65 -2.06 -35.31
N LYS A 278 10.69 -1.95 -34.38
CA LYS A 278 9.48 -2.75 -34.38
C LYS A 278 8.45 -2.14 -35.33
N TRP A 279 8.50 -2.53 -36.60
CA TRP A 279 7.69 -1.96 -37.68
C TRP A 279 6.16 -1.98 -37.46
N SER A 280 5.65 -2.84 -36.57
CA SER A 280 4.23 -2.93 -36.22
C SER A 280 3.74 -1.88 -35.21
N GLU A 281 4.64 -1.09 -34.61
CA GLU A 281 4.35 -0.20 -33.48
C GLU A 281 4.71 1.27 -33.80
N GLN A 282 4.78 1.69 -35.08
CA GLN A 282 5.34 3.01 -35.48
C GLN A 282 4.45 3.88 -36.41
N PRO A 283 3.17 4.16 -36.07
CA PRO A 283 2.26 5.00 -36.86
C PRO A 283 2.84 6.34 -37.36
N TYR A 284 3.64 7.02 -36.55
CA TYR A 284 4.24 8.30 -36.89
C TYR A 284 5.32 8.18 -37.96
N LEU A 285 6.15 7.14 -37.92
CA LEU A 285 7.19 6.92 -38.93
C LEU A 285 6.58 6.58 -40.29
N ASP A 286 5.49 5.83 -40.29
CA ASP A 286 4.68 5.56 -41.49
C ASP A 286 4.12 6.87 -42.07
N PHE A 287 3.45 7.67 -41.24
CA PHE A 287 2.92 8.97 -41.63
C PHE A 287 3.99 9.96 -42.13
N ALA A 288 5.17 9.99 -41.52
CA ALA A 288 6.29 10.85 -41.92
C ALA A 288 6.83 10.51 -43.31
N TRP A 289 6.74 9.24 -43.72
CA TRP A 289 7.06 8.79 -45.08
C TRP A 289 5.92 9.09 -46.06
N ASP A 290 4.68 8.72 -45.71
CA ASP A 290 3.51 8.89 -46.59
C ASP A 290 3.22 10.36 -46.92
N THR A 291 3.59 11.28 -46.03
CA THR A 291 3.44 12.73 -46.25
C THR A 291 4.65 13.41 -46.92
N LEU A 292 5.67 12.67 -47.40
CA LEU A 292 6.84 13.26 -48.06
C LEU A 292 6.48 14.21 -49.23
N LEU A 293 5.44 13.88 -49.99
CA LEU A 293 4.90 14.71 -51.08
C LEU A 293 3.84 15.73 -50.63
N ASP A 294 3.30 15.59 -49.42
CA ASP A 294 2.28 16.47 -48.81
C ASP A 294 2.83 17.13 -47.52
N PRO A 295 3.65 18.19 -47.65
CA PRO A 295 4.16 18.92 -46.50
C PRO A 295 3.06 19.61 -45.69
N ASP A 296 1.95 20.01 -46.33
CA ASP A 296 0.86 20.73 -45.67
C ASP A 296 0.10 19.82 -44.68
N ARG A 297 -0.09 18.52 -45.00
CA ARG A 297 -0.63 17.53 -44.05
C ARG A 297 0.32 17.29 -42.87
N SER A 298 1.63 17.26 -43.10
CA SER A 298 2.63 17.18 -42.02
C SER A 298 2.55 18.40 -41.09
N GLU A 299 2.55 19.62 -41.60
CA GLU A 299 2.48 20.83 -40.76
C GLU A 299 1.12 20.95 -40.02
N ARG A 300 0.00 20.51 -40.62
CA ARG A 300 -1.29 20.37 -39.91
C ARG A 300 -1.21 19.38 -38.73
N PHE A 301 -0.49 18.27 -38.88
CA PHE A 301 -0.25 17.33 -37.79
C PHE A 301 0.67 17.92 -36.71
N PHE A 302 1.76 18.60 -37.08
CA PHE A 302 2.68 19.20 -36.10
C PHE A 302 2.02 20.30 -35.27
N ALA A 303 1.18 21.13 -35.88
CA ALA A 303 0.38 22.12 -35.14
C ALA A 303 -0.65 21.47 -34.20
N PHE A 304 -1.26 20.36 -34.61
CA PHE A 304 -2.13 19.56 -33.73
C PHE A 304 -1.35 18.97 -32.56
N ALA A 305 -0.18 18.36 -32.81
CA ALA A 305 0.62 17.73 -31.76
C ALA A 305 1.18 18.74 -30.77
N GLU A 306 1.64 19.92 -31.22
CA GLU A 306 2.04 21.01 -30.31
C GLU A 306 0.88 21.46 -29.41
N GLN A 307 -0.34 21.59 -29.96
CA GLN A 307 -1.53 21.93 -29.17
C GLN A 307 -1.88 20.82 -28.14
N MET A 308 -1.76 19.54 -28.50
CA MET A 308 -2.12 18.42 -27.60
C MET A 308 -1.08 18.16 -26.50
N LEU A 309 0.16 18.62 -26.68
CA LEU A 309 1.28 18.42 -25.74
C LEU A 309 1.65 19.68 -24.93
N ALA A 310 0.98 20.82 -25.15
CA ALA A 310 1.32 22.11 -24.56
C ALA A 310 1.18 22.17 -23.02
N ASP A 311 0.30 21.35 -22.44
CA ASP A 311 0.01 21.21 -21.01
C ASP A 311 0.51 19.86 -20.44
N MET A 312 1.20 19.06 -21.23
CA MET A 312 1.85 17.81 -20.83
C MET A 312 3.28 18.08 -20.35
N GLU A 313 3.87 17.14 -19.61
CA GLU A 313 5.27 17.27 -19.18
C GLU A 313 6.24 17.35 -20.38
N PRO A 314 7.37 18.10 -20.27
CA PRO A 314 8.29 18.31 -21.39
C PRO A 314 8.83 17.05 -22.06
N ILE A 315 8.92 15.93 -21.32
CA ILE A 315 9.38 14.64 -21.85
C ILE A 315 8.44 14.09 -22.94
N HIS A 316 7.14 14.36 -22.86
CA HIS A 316 6.18 13.97 -23.91
C HIS A 316 6.38 14.75 -25.21
N GLN A 317 6.94 15.97 -25.14
CA GLN A 317 7.22 16.80 -26.32
C GLN A 317 8.42 16.30 -27.15
N ILE A 318 9.20 15.36 -26.62
CA ILE A 318 10.34 14.74 -27.32
C ILE A 318 10.24 13.21 -27.40
N SER A 319 9.15 12.61 -26.89
CA SER A 319 8.90 11.18 -26.94
C SER A 319 8.27 10.76 -28.28
N LEU A 320 8.80 9.68 -28.88
CA LEU A 320 8.24 9.10 -30.10
C LEU A 320 6.83 8.53 -29.86
N ASP A 321 6.61 7.83 -28.76
CA ASP A 321 5.33 7.20 -28.41
C ASP A 321 4.18 8.23 -28.38
N SER A 322 4.48 9.45 -27.91
CA SER A 322 3.52 10.56 -27.92
C SER A 322 3.13 10.99 -29.34
N TYR A 323 4.06 10.92 -30.29
CA TYR A 323 3.76 11.22 -31.70
C TYR A 323 3.09 10.05 -32.41
N ASP A 324 3.38 8.79 -32.05
CA ASP A 324 2.67 7.61 -32.54
C ASP A 324 1.18 7.64 -32.12
N ASP A 325 0.90 7.88 -30.83
CA ASP A 325 -0.46 8.04 -30.31
C ASP A 325 -1.21 9.19 -31.00
N LEU A 326 -0.62 10.40 -30.98
CA LEU A 326 -1.25 11.57 -31.60
C LEU A 326 -1.42 11.40 -33.12
N CYS A 327 -0.53 10.68 -33.80
CA CYS A 327 -0.68 10.39 -35.22
C CYS A 327 -1.89 9.49 -35.48
N MET A 328 -2.10 8.44 -34.68
CA MET A 328 -3.32 7.62 -34.77
C MET A 328 -4.58 8.45 -34.55
N LEU A 329 -4.60 9.29 -33.50
CA LEU A 329 -5.75 10.14 -33.20
C LEU A 329 -6.06 11.14 -34.34
N PHE A 330 -5.03 11.80 -34.87
CA PHE A 330 -5.16 12.72 -36.00
C PHE A 330 -5.69 12.03 -37.26
N GLN A 331 -5.20 10.83 -37.57
CA GLN A 331 -5.65 10.08 -38.75
C GLN A 331 -7.10 9.59 -38.62
N ILE A 332 -7.53 9.19 -37.42
CA ILE A 332 -8.94 8.85 -37.14
C ILE A 332 -9.84 10.09 -37.27
N GLU A 333 -9.40 11.27 -36.79
CA GLU A 333 -10.10 12.55 -36.99
C GLU A 333 -10.21 12.93 -38.48
N GLU A 334 -9.19 12.65 -39.29
CA GLU A 334 -9.23 12.78 -40.75
C GLU A 334 -10.12 11.72 -41.47
N GLY A 335 -10.72 10.78 -40.73
CA GLY A 335 -11.69 9.81 -41.25
C GLY A 335 -11.16 8.40 -41.51
N HIS A 336 -9.94 8.06 -41.07
CA HIS A 336 -9.38 6.71 -41.22
C HIS A 336 -9.95 5.75 -40.15
N GLU A 337 -11.25 5.49 -40.20
CA GLU A 337 -11.99 4.80 -39.12
C GLU A 337 -11.50 3.38 -38.82
N GLY A 338 -10.85 2.71 -39.78
CA GLY A 338 -10.28 1.36 -39.60
C GLY A 338 -9.27 1.29 -38.46
N LEU A 339 -8.45 2.33 -38.28
CA LEU A 339 -7.47 2.42 -37.19
C LEU A 339 -8.12 2.32 -35.81
N TYR A 340 -9.33 2.89 -35.63
CA TYR A 340 -10.07 2.73 -34.38
C TYR A 340 -10.51 1.28 -34.17
N HIS A 341 -10.94 0.57 -35.22
CA HIS A 341 -11.42 -0.80 -35.10
C HIS A 341 -10.29 -1.79 -34.79
N GLU A 342 -9.08 -1.52 -35.28
CA GLU A 342 -7.88 -2.32 -35.04
C GLU A 342 -7.24 -2.03 -33.67
N HIS A 343 -7.31 -0.78 -33.18
CA HIS A 343 -6.59 -0.31 -31.99
C HIS A 343 -7.49 0.33 -30.91
N LYS A 344 -8.75 -0.12 -30.76
CA LYS A 344 -9.77 0.48 -29.87
C LYS A 344 -9.24 0.91 -28.49
N HIS A 345 -8.58 0.01 -27.78
CA HIS A 345 -8.13 0.23 -26.40
C HIS A 345 -7.02 1.27 -26.31
N ALA A 346 -6.04 1.22 -27.23
CA ALA A 346 -4.96 2.20 -27.29
C ALA A 346 -5.51 3.60 -27.59
N VAL A 347 -6.39 3.72 -28.60
CA VAL A 347 -7.03 4.98 -28.99
C VAL A 347 -7.81 5.61 -27.83
N LEU A 348 -8.62 4.83 -27.10
CA LEU A 348 -9.39 5.36 -25.96
C LEU A 348 -8.49 5.71 -24.77
N ARG A 349 -7.44 4.92 -24.50
CA ARG A 349 -6.45 5.18 -23.45
C ARG A 349 -5.68 6.48 -23.74
N ALA A 350 -5.20 6.67 -24.98
CA ALA A 350 -4.50 7.89 -25.41
C ALA A 350 -5.40 9.14 -25.36
N LEU A 351 -6.67 9.03 -25.79
CA LEU A 351 -7.64 10.13 -25.67
C LEU A 351 -7.83 10.59 -24.23
N LEU A 352 -7.97 9.65 -23.28
CA LEU A 352 -8.09 9.97 -21.86
C LEU A 352 -6.82 10.61 -21.31
N LEU A 353 -5.64 10.07 -21.64
CA LEU A 353 -4.34 10.62 -21.22
C LEU A 353 -4.22 12.10 -21.58
N TYR A 354 -4.52 12.47 -22.82
CA TYR A 354 -4.42 13.87 -23.26
C TYR A 354 -5.57 14.77 -22.76
N LEU A 355 -6.71 14.22 -22.35
CA LEU A 355 -7.85 14.96 -21.78
C LEU A 355 -7.82 15.08 -20.25
N GLN A 356 -6.94 14.34 -19.57
CA GLN A 356 -6.79 14.35 -18.11
C GLN A 356 -6.26 15.67 -17.50
N PRO A 357 -5.36 16.46 -18.14
CA PRO A 357 -4.86 17.70 -17.55
C PRO A 357 -5.93 18.75 -17.25
N ALA A 358 -5.71 19.55 -16.22
CA ALA A 358 -6.67 20.57 -15.79
C ALA A 358 -6.86 21.66 -16.87
N GLY A 359 -8.10 21.76 -17.40
CA GLY A 359 -8.43 22.67 -18.50
C GLY A 359 -8.30 22.08 -19.91
N ALA A 360 -7.85 20.83 -20.04
CA ALA A 360 -7.68 20.17 -21.34
C ALA A 360 -8.98 20.08 -22.16
N LEU A 361 -10.15 19.95 -21.52
CA LEU A 361 -11.44 19.98 -22.22
C LEU A 361 -11.67 21.29 -23.02
N ASP A 362 -11.26 22.43 -22.47
CA ASP A 362 -11.44 23.73 -23.12
C ASP A 362 -10.37 23.98 -24.20
N SER A 363 -9.13 23.53 -23.98
CA SER A 363 -7.99 23.74 -24.90
C SER A 363 -7.87 22.69 -26.00
N LYS A 364 -8.37 21.47 -25.79
CA LYS A 364 -8.26 20.30 -26.68
C LYS A 364 -9.63 19.78 -27.15
N GLN A 365 -10.56 20.70 -27.45
CA GLN A 365 -11.92 20.39 -27.93
C GLN A 365 -11.99 19.37 -29.09
N ARG A 366 -10.94 19.29 -29.93
CA ARG A 366 -10.83 18.29 -31.01
C ARG A 366 -10.79 16.85 -30.47
N LEU A 367 -10.03 16.59 -29.40
CA LEU A 367 -9.96 15.28 -28.76
C LEU A 367 -11.25 14.94 -28.00
N ASP A 368 -11.88 15.92 -27.34
CA ASP A 368 -13.19 15.74 -26.70
C ASP A 368 -14.27 15.35 -27.73
N GLN A 369 -14.33 16.07 -28.86
CA GLN A 369 -15.23 15.75 -29.96
C GLN A 369 -14.93 14.38 -30.59
N LEU A 370 -13.65 14.02 -30.74
CA LEU A 370 -13.25 12.71 -31.24
C LEU A 370 -13.68 11.59 -30.27
N PHE A 371 -13.43 11.74 -28.97
CA PHE A 371 -13.88 10.78 -27.96
C PHE A 371 -15.40 10.60 -27.98
N LEU A 372 -16.16 11.70 -28.05
CA LEU A 372 -17.63 11.67 -28.11
C LEU A 372 -18.14 11.03 -29.40
N ALA A 373 -17.47 11.23 -30.54
CA ALA A 373 -17.81 10.59 -31.81
C ALA A 373 -17.54 9.08 -31.79
N LEU A 374 -16.45 8.63 -31.16
CA LEU A 374 -16.15 7.21 -30.98
C LEU A 374 -17.11 6.56 -29.96
N PHE A 375 -17.39 7.24 -28.84
CA PHE A 375 -18.39 6.80 -27.87
C PHE A 375 -19.78 6.61 -28.52
N ALA A 376 -20.21 7.53 -29.38
CA ALA A 376 -21.48 7.39 -30.09
C ALA A 376 -21.55 6.09 -30.92
N LYS A 377 -20.44 5.65 -31.54
CA LYS A 377 -20.37 4.39 -32.29
C LYS A 377 -20.50 3.18 -31.37
N GLU A 378 -19.74 3.12 -30.27
CA GLU A 378 -19.86 2.03 -29.29
C GLU A 378 -21.26 1.99 -28.65
N PHE A 379 -21.88 3.16 -28.42
CA PHE A 379 -23.23 3.24 -27.88
C PHE A 379 -24.30 2.73 -28.86
N GLU A 380 -24.15 2.96 -30.17
CA GLU A 380 -25.05 2.35 -31.17
C GLU A 380 -24.88 0.82 -31.25
N LEU A 381 -23.66 0.28 -31.10
CA LEU A 381 -23.47 -1.17 -30.96
C LEU A 381 -24.23 -1.72 -29.74
N VAL A 382 -24.11 -1.06 -28.59
CA VAL A 382 -24.83 -1.43 -27.36
C VAL A 382 -26.36 -1.28 -27.51
N LYS A 383 -26.86 -0.25 -28.19
CA LYS A 383 -28.29 -0.14 -28.56
C LYS A 383 -28.75 -1.28 -29.46
N GLY A 384 -27.90 -1.75 -30.37
CA GLY A 384 -28.10 -2.94 -31.20
C GLY A 384 -28.04 -4.28 -30.45
N GLY A 385 -27.89 -4.28 -29.12
CA GLY A 385 -27.83 -5.49 -28.31
C GLY A 385 -26.44 -6.10 -28.21
N HIS A 386 -25.37 -5.39 -28.58
CA HIS A 386 -24.00 -5.83 -28.32
C HIS A 386 -23.69 -5.81 -26.82
N VAL A 387 -22.86 -6.75 -26.35
CA VAL A 387 -22.31 -6.72 -24.98
C VAL A 387 -20.91 -6.13 -25.13
N PRO A 388 -20.65 -4.94 -24.57
CA PRO A 388 -19.36 -4.28 -24.77
C PRO A 388 -18.25 -5.01 -24.03
N ASP A 389 -17.02 -4.73 -24.43
CA ASP A 389 -15.86 -5.02 -23.60
C ASP A 389 -15.93 -4.21 -22.29
N ALA A 390 -15.61 -4.84 -21.17
CA ALA A 390 -15.53 -4.18 -19.87
C ALA A 390 -14.47 -3.06 -19.87
N ALA A 391 -13.37 -3.22 -20.60
CA ALA A 391 -12.34 -2.17 -20.72
C ALA A 391 -12.89 -0.91 -21.41
N ILE A 392 -13.74 -1.07 -22.45
CA ILE A 392 -14.41 0.06 -23.11
C ILE A 392 -15.35 0.76 -22.13
N ALA A 393 -16.13 0.02 -21.34
CA ALA A 393 -16.94 0.61 -20.27
C ALA A 393 -16.08 1.34 -19.22
N GLY A 394 -14.89 0.82 -18.91
CA GLY A 394 -13.90 1.49 -18.06
C GLY A 394 -13.53 2.87 -18.57
N PHE A 395 -13.08 2.97 -19.82
CA PHE A 395 -12.71 4.25 -20.45
C PHE A 395 -13.85 5.29 -20.45
N LEU A 396 -15.11 4.85 -20.60
CA LEU A 396 -16.28 5.74 -20.47
C LEU A 396 -16.51 6.22 -19.03
N LYS A 397 -16.25 5.37 -18.03
CA LYS A 397 -16.31 5.73 -16.60
C LYS A 397 -15.16 6.70 -16.24
N ASP A 398 -13.99 6.56 -16.86
CA ASP A 398 -12.87 7.48 -16.67
C ASP A 398 -13.12 8.84 -17.34
N TYR A 399 -13.68 8.87 -18.55
CA TYR A 399 -14.16 10.11 -19.19
C TYR A 399 -15.24 10.81 -18.35
N HIS A 400 -16.15 10.06 -17.70
CA HIS A 400 -17.11 10.66 -16.75
C HIS A 400 -16.41 11.28 -15.53
N GLY A 401 -15.26 10.76 -15.11
CA GLY A 401 -14.42 11.39 -14.09
C GLY A 401 -13.86 12.76 -14.54
N ILE A 402 -13.44 12.86 -15.81
CA ILE A 402 -12.92 14.09 -16.43
C ILE A 402 -14.05 15.11 -16.68
N ASN A 403 -15.20 14.67 -17.23
CA ASN A 403 -16.35 15.52 -17.55
C ASN A 403 -17.67 14.99 -16.94
N PRO A 404 -17.87 15.12 -15.60
CA PRO A 404 -19.00 14.48 -14.89
C PRO A 404 -20.37 15.13 -15.13
N ARG A 405 -20.43 16.26 -15.84
CA ARG A 405 -21.68 17.01 -16.07
C ARG A 405 -22.19 16.90 -17.50
N GLN A 406 -21.29 16.94 -18.48
CA GLN A 406 -21.65 16.83 -19.89
C GLN A 406 -21.92 15.37 -20.23
N HIS A 407 -22.90 15.09 -21.09
CA HIS A 407 -23.24 13.74 -21.57
C HIS A 407 -23.58 12.67 -20.50
N ASN A 408 -23.71 13.05 -19.22
CA ASN A 408 -24.03 12.15 -18.10
C ASN A 408 -25.20 11.20 -18.40
N ASP A 409 -26.28 11.71 -18.99
CA ASP A 409 -27.47 10.90 -19.30
C ASP A 409 -27.21 9.83 -20.36
N TRP A 410 -26.36 10.12 -21.36
CA TRP A 410 -25.94 9.15 -22.37
C TRP A 410 -25.02 8.09 -21.79
N ILE A 411 -24.09 8.47 -20.91
CA ILE A 411 -23.18 7.53 -20.25
C ILE A 411 -23.98 6.61 -19.31
N VAL A 412 -24.89 7.16 -18.50
CA VAL A 412 -25.80 6.35 -17.67
C VAL A 412 -26.67 5.42 -18.51
N GLU A 413 -27.23 5.88 -19.63
CA GLU A 413 -28.00 5.01 -20.53
C GLU A 413 -27.14 3.92 -21.17
N TYR A 414 -25.89 4.22 -21.53
CA TYR A 414 -24.91 3.23 -22.00
C TYR A 414 -24.69 2.14 -20.96
N PHE A 415 -24.44 2.48 -19.69
CA PHE A 415 -24.26 1.50 -18.62
C PHE A 415 -25.51 0.65 -18.38
N ILE A 416 -26.71 1.25 -18.38
CA ILE A 416 -27.99 0.52 -18.24
C ILE A 416 -28.18 -0.48 -19.39
N ARG A 417 -27.94 -0.07 -20.64
CA ARG A 417 -28.08 -0.96 -21.81
C ARG A 417 -27.00 -2.04 -21.84
N SER A 418 -25.77 -1.70 -21.48
CA SER A 418 -24.65 -2.64 -21.43
C SER A 418 -24.93 -3.77 -20.42
N LEU A 419 -25.37 -3.40 -19.21
CA LEU A 419 -25.78 -4.35 -18.18
C LEU A 419 -27.00 -5.17 -18.61
N ASN A 420 -28.01 -4.55 -19.22
CA ASN A 420 -29.18 -5.26 -19.77
C ASN A 420 -28.76 -6.34 -20.77
N ASN A 421 -27.85 -6.01 -21.69
CA ASN A 421 -27.38 -6.92 -22.73
C ASN A 421 -26.52 -8.04 -22.13
N ALA A 422 -25.66 -7.74 -21.15
CA ALA A 422 -24.83 -8.72 -20.47
C ALA A 422 -25.69 -9.74 -19.71
N LEU A 423 -26.67 -9.27 -18.93
CA LEU A 423 -27.67 -10.09 -18.25
C LEU A 423 -28.48 -10.94 -19.23
N SER A 424 -28.99 -10.32 -20.31
CA SER A 424 -29.80 -11.01 -21.34
C SER A 424 -29.03 -12.12 -22.07
N LYS A 425 -27.71 -11.97 -22.23
CA LYS A 425 -26.82 -12.97 -22.84
C LYS A 425 -26.07 -13.84 -21.81
N GLN A 426 -26.41 -13.73 -20.52
CA GLN A 426 -25.82 -14.51 -19.42
C GLN A 426 -24.29 -14.35 -19.29
N ARG A 427 -23.72 -13.22 -19.72
CA ARG A 427 -22.30 -12.86 -19.55
C ARG A 427 -22.04 -12.35 -18.13
N GLN A 428 -21.92 -13.29 -17.20
CA GLN A 428 -21.71 -12.99 -15.78
C GLN A 428 -20.38 -12.27 -15.53
N ASP A 429 -19.36 -12.58 -16.33
CA ASP A 429 -18.06 -11.91 -16.37
C ASP A 429 -18.20 -10.40 -16.63
N THR A 430 -18.84 -10.02 -17.74
CA THR A 430 -19.08 -8.61 -18.07
C THR A 430 -20.08 -7.95 -17.12
N THR A 431 -21.05 -8.71 -16.61
CA THR A 431 -22.04 -8.23 -15.64
C THR A 431 -21.37 -7.78 -14.35
N MET A 432 -20.47 -8.59 -13.77
CA MET A 432 -19.76 -8.25 -12.54
C MET A 432 -18.78 -7.08 -12.76
N ALA A 433 -17.99 -7.11 -13.85
CA ALA A 433 -17.08 -6.02 -14.17
C ALA A 433 -17.81 -4.66 -14.33
N ILE A 434 -19.01 -4.65 -14.93
CA ILE A 434 -19.84 -3.44 -15.02
C ILE A 434 -20.28 -2.93 -13.64
N TYR A 435 -20.69 -3.81 -12.72
CA TYR A 435 -21.02 -3.38 -11.35
C TYR A 435 -19.80 -2.84 -10.61
N GLU A 436 -18.63 -3.47 -10.75
CA GLU A 436 -17.38 -3.03 -10.11
C GLU A 436 -16.95 -1.64 -10.62
N LEU A 437 -17.04 -1.38 -11.94
CA LEU A 437 -16.82 -0.06 -12.51
C LEU A 437 -17.80 1.00 -11.97
N LEU A 438 -19.06 0.63 -11.74
CA LEU A 438 -20.07 1.51 -11.14
C LEU A 438 -19.82 1.75 -9.65
N GLU A 439 -19.34 0.76 -8.89
CA GLU A 439 -18.99 0.93 -7.48
C GLU A 439 -17.73 1.79 -7.30
N GLY A 440 -16.75 1.65 -8.20
CA GLY A 440 -15.53 2.48 -8.26
C GLY A 440 -15.74 3.94 -8.71
N SER A 441 -16.96 4.37 -9.05
CA SER A 441 -17.25 5.76 -9.44
C SER A 441 -18.49 6.32 -8.74
N PRO A 442 -18.35 6.98 -7.57
CA PRO A 442 -19.50 7.39 -6.74
C PRO A 442 -20.49 8.37 -7.41
N SER A 443 -20.01 9.21 -8.35
CA SER A 443 -20.85 10.12 -9.14
C SER A 443 -21.71 9.36 -10.15
N LEU A 444 -21.07 8.51 -10.95
CA LEU A 444 -21.72 7.67 -11.96
C LEU A 444 -22.68 6.66 -11.31
N SER A 445 -22.25 6.01 -10.22
CA SER A 445 -23.05 5.11 -9.40
C SER A 445 -24.38 5.76 -8.98
N ARG A 446 -24.31 6.99 -8.45
CA ARG A 446 -25.49 7.73 -8.00
C ARG A 446 -26.44 8.05 -9.14
N ALA A 447 -25.92 8.48 -10.29
CA ALA A 447 -26.75 8.77 -11.47
C ALA A 447 -27.38 7.50 -12.06
N PHE A 448 -26.61 6.41 -12.14
CA PHE A 448 -27.05 5.09 -12.60
C PHE A 448 -28.17 4.53 -11.71
N TYR A 449 -27.94 4.39 -10.40
CA TYR A 449 -28.93 3.80 -9.50
C TYR A 449 -30.14 4.71 -9.31
N ALA A 450 -30.01 6.04 -9.33
CA ALA A 450 -31.18 6.93 -9.36
C ALA A 450 -32.07 6.67 -10.59
N ARG A 451 -31.47 6.39 -11.76
CA ARG A 451 -32.21 6.05 -12.99
C ARG A 451 -32.80 4.65 -12.97
N VAL A 452 -32.07 3.65 -12.44
CA VAL A 452 -32.56 2.26 -12.30
C VAL A 452 -33.72 2.19 -11.30
N LEU A 453 -33.56 2.74 -10.10
CA LEU A 453 -34.54 2.66 -9.00
C LEU A 453 -35.86 3.38 -9.29
N THR A 454 -35.86 4.40 -10.17
CA THR A 454 -37.07 5.13 -10.58
C THR A 454 -37.75 4.56 -11.82
N SER A 455 -37.14 3.60 -12.51
CA SER A 455 -37.65 3.05 -13.77
C SER A 455 -38.46 1.76 -13.54
N PRO A 456 -39.67 1.61 -14.11
CA PRO A 456 -40.44 0.37 -13.97
C PRO A 456 -39.68 -0.86 -14.47
N GLY A 457 -39.64 -1.91 -13.65
CA GLY A 457 -39.05 -3.21 -13.99
C GLY A 457 -37.51 -3.30 -13.90
N LEU A 458 -36.77 -2.19 -14.04
CA LEU A 458 -35.30 -2.23 -13.95
C LEU A 458 -34.77 -2.66 -12.56
N PRO A 459 -35.38 -2.30 -11.40
CA PRO A 459 -34.90 -2.76 -10.09
C PRO A 459 -34.91 -4.28 -9.98
N ALA A 460 -36.00 -4.93 -10.39
CA ALA A 460 -36.12 -6.39 -10.35
C ALA A 460 -35.14 -7.12 -11.29
N LEU A 461 -34.65 -6.43 -12.33
CA LEU A 461 -33.72 -6.98 -13.33
C LEU A 461 -32.24 -6.72 -12.97
N MET A 462 -31.91 -5.51 -12.54
CA MET A 462 -30.55 -4.98 -12.42
C MET A 462 -30.12 -4.61 -10.99
N PHE A 463 -31.04 -4.60 -10.02
CA PHE A 463 -30.72 -4.21 -8.66
C PHE A 463 -30.98 -5.36 -7.67
N ASP A 464 -32.20 -5.87 -7.60
CA ASP A 464 -32.60 -6.89 -6.63
C ASP A 464 -31.73 -8.18 -6.68
N PRO A 465 -31.35 -8.73 -7.85
CA PRO A 465 -30.49 -9.93 -7.91
C PRO A 465 -29.05 -9.66 -7.45
N TYR A 466 -28.52 -8.48 -7.81
CA TYR A 466 -27.19 -8.05 -7.44
C TYR A 466 -27.10 -7.77 -5.94
N MET A 467 -28.02 -6.96 -5.42
CA MET A 467 -28.19 -6.66 -4.01
C MET A 467 -28.23 -7.93 -3.16
N LYS A 468 -29.06 -8.90 -3.57
CA LYS A 468 -29.20 -10.19 -2.90
C LYS A 468 -27.93 -11.02 -2.87
N THR A 469 -27.08 -10.91 -3.89
CA THR A 469 -25.82 -11.64 -3.97
C THR A 469 -24.79 -11.03 -3.03
N ARG A 470 -24.63 -9.70 -3.06
CA ARG A 470 -23.74 -8.94 -2.16
C ARG A 470 -24.15 -9.06 -0.68
N MET A 471 -25.43 -8.92 -0.32
CA MET A 471 -25.90 -9.11 1.06
C MET A 471 -25.67 -10.53 1.59
N LYS A 472 -25.75 -11.55 0.72
CA LYS A 472 -25.38 -12.92 1.07
C LYS A 472 -23.89 -13.07 1.34
N GLN A 473 -23.05 -12.43 0.53
CA GLN A 473 -21.58 -12.50 0.59
C GLN A 473 -20.97 -11.79 1.81
N ALA A 474 -21.65 -10.82 2.44
CA ALA A 474 -21.21 -10.22 3.70
C ALA A 474 -20.96 -11.32 4.75
N ALA A 475 -19.81 -11.35 5.42
CA ALA A 475 -19.46 -12.47 6.30
C ALA A 475 -20.25 -12.45 7.61
N THR A 476 -20.35 -11.28 8.24
CA THR A 476 -20.96 -11.08 9.55
C THR A 476 -22.23 -10.20 9.48
N PRO A 477 -23.04 -10.17 10.56
CA PRO A 477 -24.09 -9.17 10.74
C PRO A 477 -23.59 -7.72 10.68
N ALA A 478 -22.36 -7.45 11.13
CA ALA A 478 -21.78 -6.11 11.11
C ALA A 478 -21.45 -5.64 9.68
N ASP A 479 -20.80 -6.50 8.88
CA ASP A 479 -20.52 -6.22 7.47
C ASP A 479 -21.80 -5.94 6.67
N LEU A 480 -22.89 -6.64 7.01
CA LEU A 480 -24.19 -6.41 6.41
C LEU A 480 -24.76 -5.02 6.76
N VAL A 481 -24.63 -4.58 8.02
CA VAL A 481 -25.06 -3.23 8.44
C VAL A 481 -24.24 -2.15 7.75
N ASP A 482 -22.92 -2.32 7.61
CA ASP A 482 -22.06 -1.37 6.90
C ASP A 482 -22.37 -1.31 5.40
N LEU A 483 -22.58 -2.46 4.74
CA LEU A 483 -23.01 -2.54 3.34
C LEU A 483 -24.36 -1.82 3.11
N ILE A 484 -25.32 -2.05 4.00
CA ILE A 484 -26.63 -1.40 3.99
C ILE A 484 -26.48 0.12 4.18
N GLY A 485 -25.67 0.54 5.15
CA GLY A 485 -25.41 1.95 5.44
C GLY A 485 -24.75 2.67 4.26
N LEU A 486 -23.74 2.05 3.64
CA LEU A 486 -23.06 2.54 2.45
C LEU A 486 -24.05 2.77 1.29
N TRP A 487 -24.91 1.79 1.01
CA TRP A 487 -25.88 1.87 -0.07
C TRP A 487 -27.00 2.88 0.19
N VAL A 488 -27.56 2.94 1.40
CA VAL A 488 -28.56 3.97 1.76
C VAL A 488 -27.95 5.37 1.67
N ARG A 489 -26.69 5.55 2.09
CA ARG A 489 -25.95 6.82 1.99
C ARG A 489 -25.74 7.26 0.55
N ASN A 490 -25.45 6.32 -0.36
CA ASN A 490 -25.24 6.62 -1.77
C ASN A 490 -26.57 6.76 -2.55
N HIS A 491 -27.60 6.00 -2.16
CA HIS A 491 -28.89 5.85 -2.87
C HIS A 491 -30.07 5.86 -1.89
N PRO A 492 -30.50 7.03 -1.36
CA PRO A 492 -31.54 7.11 -0.34
C PRO A 492 -32.91 6.54 -0.75
N LEU A 493 -33.21 6.48 -2.05
CA LEU A 493 -34.42 5.89 -2.61
C LEU A 493 -34.62 4.41 -2.25
N LEU A 494 -33.57 3.70 -1.82
CA LEU A 494 -33.66 2.31 -1.35
C LEU A 494 -34.57 2.16 -0.11
N LEU A 495 -34.71 3.21 0.70
CA LEU A 495 -35.59 3.23 1.87
C LEU A 495 -37.08 3.17 1.50
N GLU A 496 -37.44 3.52 0.26
CA GLU A 496 -38.81 3.41 -0.28
C GLU A 496 -39.08 2.03 -0.91
N GLN A 497 -38.03 1.22 -1.16
CA GLN A 497 -38.14 -0.07 -1.83
C GLN A 497 -38.42 -1.19 -0.83
N GLU A 498 -39.67 -1.68 -0.77
CA GLU A 498 -40.05 -2.73 0.18
C GLU A 498 -39.23 -4.03 0.02
N ASN A 499 -38.82 -4.38 -1.21
CA ASN A 499 -37.93 -5.52 -1.47
C ASN A 499 -36.57 -5.37 -0.76
N TYR A 500 -35.96 -4.18 -0.82
CA TYR A 500 -34.70 -3.87 -0.16
C TYR A 500 -34.83 -4.05 1.36
N VAL A 501 -35.85 -3.42 1.94
CA VAL A 501 -36.08 -3.45 3.39
C VAL A 501 -36.34 -4.86 3.91
N ARG A 502 -37.18 -5.64 3.21
CA ARG A 502 -37.46 -7.04 3.58
C ARG A 502 -36.25 -7.96 3.41
N LEU A 503 -35.39 -7.69 2.40
CA LEU A 503 -34.21 -8.50 2.16
C LEU A 503 -33.11 -8.22 3.20
N ALA A 504 -32.88 -6.95 3.54
CA ALA A 504 -32.00 -6.54 4.62
C ALA A 504 -32.41 -7.23 5.94
N GLU A 505 -33.69 -7.14 6.32
CA GLU A 505 -34.24 -7.80 7.51
C GLU A 505 -34.00 -9.31 7.48
N ALA A 506 -34.34 -9.98 6.37
CA ALA A 506 -34.17 -11.43 6.25
C ALA A 506 -32.70 -11.88 6.29
N GLN A 507 -31.77 -11.09 5.75
CA GLN A 507 -30.34 -11.40 5.75
C GLN A 507 -29.68 -11.12 7.11
N LEU A 508 -30.15 -10.13 7.87
CA LEU A 508 -29.69 -9.96 9.25
C LEU A 508 -30.08 -11.16 10.11
N ILE A 509 -31.33 -11.62 10.02
CA ILE A 509 -31.81 -12.79 10.78
C ILE A 509 -31.06 -14.06 10.40
N ASP A 510 -30.84 -14.30 9.10
CA ASP A 510 -30.09 -15.46 8.58
C ASP A 510 -28.66 -15.52 9.13
N LYS A 511 -27.96 -14.37 9.21
CA LYS A 511 -26.61 -14.29 9.78
C LYS A 511 -26.61 -14.43 11.30
N LEU A 512 -27.57 -13.82 12.02
CA LEU A 512 -27.71 -13.98 13.47
C LEU A 512 -28.03 -15.43 13.88
N GLN A 513 -28.75 -16.19 13.05
CA GLN A 513 -29.00 -17.62 13.26
C GLN A 513 -27.75 -18.51 13.12
N GLN A 514 -26.71 -18.02 12.44
CA GLN A 514 -25.47 -18.75 12.17
C GLN A 514 -24.36 -18.40 13.19
N ASP A 515 -24.59 -17.41 14.07
CA ASP A 515 -23.63 -16.97 15.08
C ASP A 515 -23.56 -17.91 16.31
N SER A 516 -22.38 -17.99 16.92
CA SER A 516 -22.13 -18.80 18.11
C SER A 516 -22.43 -18.09 19.45
N ASP A 517 -22.45 -16.76 19.48
CA ASP A 517 -22.84 -15.93 20.64
C ASP A 517 -23.82 -14.83 20.21
N PRO A 518 -25.08 -15.17 19.88
CA PRO A 518 -25.99 -14.23 19.24
C PRO A 518 -26.39 -13.04 20.11
N VAL A 519 -26.23 -13.12 21.45
CA VAL A 519 -26.48 -11.98 22.35
C VAL A 519 -25.42 -10.89 22.14
N ARG A 520 -24.14 -11.27 22.17
CA ARG A 520 -23.04 -10.33 21.92
C ARG A 520 -23.17 -9.70 20.54
N THR A 521 -23.45 -10.50 19.52
CA THR A 521 -23.55 -10.01 18.14
C THR A 521 -24.77 -9.13 17.92
N VAL A 522 -25.93 -9.42 18.53
CA VAL A 522 -27.06 -8.48 18.47
C VAL A 522 -26.72 -7.16 19.16
N ASN A 523 -26.10 -7.16 20.33
CA ASN A 523 -25.73 -5.91 21.00
C ASN A 523 -24.78 -5.05 20.13
N ALA A 524 -23.76 -5.66 19.52
CA ALA A 524 -22.88 -4.97 18.58
C ALA A 524 -23.63 -4.40 17.35
N VAL A 525 -24.58 -5.16 16.79
CA VAL A 525 -25.46 -4.70 15.70
C VAL A 525 -26.36 -3.55 16.14
N LEU A 526 -26.88 -3.57 17.38
CA LEU A 526 -27.70 -2.48 17.92
C LEU A 526 -26.88 -1.20 18.08
N ASP A 527 -25.68 -1.29 18.67
CA ASP A 527 -24.76 -0.16 18.82
C ASP A 527 -24.35 0.43 17.46
N GLN A 528 -24.07 -0.43 16.47
CA GLN A 528 -23.72 -0.02 15.11
C GLN A 528 -24.90 0.63 14.37
N LEU A 529 -26.13 0.11 14.53
CA LEU A 529 -27.34 0.71 13.96
C LEU A 529 -27.68 2.05 14.61
N ASP A 530 -27.51 2.17 15.94
CA ASP A 530 -27.67 3.42 16.69
C ASP A 530 -26.65 4.49 16.23
N ALA A 531 -25.38 4.10 16.05
CA ALA A 531 -24.33 4.97 15.52
C ALA A 531 -24.64 5.39 14.07
N LEU A 532 -25.04 4.44 13.22
CA LEU A 532 -25.41 4.66 11.83
C LEU A 532 -26.67 5.53 11.69
N GLU A 533 -27.63 5.47 12.62
CA GLU A 533 -28.78 6.40 12.63
C GLU A 533 -28.33 7.82 12.98
N ARG A 534 -27.50 7.96 14.03
CA ARG A 534 -27.22 9.23 14.72
C ARG A 534 -26.03 10.04 14.18
N ASP A 535 -25.15 9.45 13.35
CA ASP A 535 -24.00 10.16 12.75
C ASP A 535 -24.44 11.42 11.97
N PRO A 536 -24.00 12.63 12.36
CA PRO A 536 -24.43 13.88 11.70
C PRO A 536 -23.99 14.04 10.23
N GLN A 537 -22.88 13.42 9.83
CA GLN A 537 -22.26 13.59 8.51
C GLN A 537 -22.46 12.41 7.55
N LYS A 538 -22.61 11.19 8.07
CA LYS A 538 -22.70 9.95 7.30
C LYS A 538 -23.94 9.12 7.62
N GLY A 539 -24.68 9.46 8.67
CA GLY A 539 -25.78 8.64 9.18
C GLY A 539 -27.00 8.57 8.27
N ILE A 540 -27.76 7.48 8.41
CA ILE A 540 -28.97 7.23 7.61
C ILE A 540 -30.20 7.99 8.13
N GLY A 541 -30.21 8.42 9.40
CA GLY A 541 -31.33 9.13 10.03
C GLY A 541 -31.69 10.45 9.36
N ARG A 542 -30.77 11.05 8.59
CA ARG A 542 -30.99 12.27 7.80
C ARG A 542 -31.86 12.08 6.55
N TYR A 543 -32.06 10.83 6.10
CA TYR A 543 -32.86 10.53 4.92
C TYR A 543 -34.30 10.16 5.31
N GLN A 544 -35.26 10.49 4.46
CA GLN A 544 -36.66 10.12 4.67
C GLN A 544 -36.79 8.59 4.76
N GLY A 545 -37.38 8.11 5.85
CA GLY A 545 -37.50 6.67 6.14
C GLY A 545 -36.28 6.03 6.82
N GLY A 546 -35.12 6.70 6.89
CA GLY A 546 -33.87 6.11 7.40
C GLY A 546 -33.95 5.69 8.87
N ARG A 547 -34.57 6.53 9.71
CA ARG A 547 -34.85 6.20 11.11
C ARG A 547 -35.81 5.01 11.26
N ALA A 548 -36.93 5.02 10.52
CA ALA A 548 -37.89 3.92 10.54
C ALA A 548 -37.29 2.59 10.02
N PHE A 549 -36.29 2.66 9.15
CA PHE A 549 -35.50 1.51 8.73
C PHE A 549 -34.55 1.02 9.83
N ALA A 550 -33.82 1.92 10.50
CA ALA A 550 -33.00 1.56 11.68
C ALA A 550 -33.85 0.91 12.79
N ASP A 551 -34.95 1.56 13.18
CA ASP A 551 -35.94 1.04 14.15
C ASP A 551 -36.43 -0.37 13.78
N ARG A 552 -36.64 -0.64 12.48
CA ARG A 552 -37.08 -1.95 11.99
C ARG A 552 -35.99 -3.02 12.11
N MET A 553 -34.73 -2.68 11.80
CA MET A 553 -33.60 -3.60 11.94
C MET A 553 -33.31 -3.89 13.42
N ILE A 554 -33.35 -2.86 14.28
CA ILE A 554 -33.28 -2.95 15.74
C ILE A 554 -34.40 -3.86 16.28
N TYR A 555 -35.64 -3.67 15.81
CA TYR A 555 -36.77 -4.52 16.19
C TYR A 555 -36.57 -5.98 15.76
N ALA A 556 -36.07 -6.22 14.55
CA ALA A 556 -35.81 -7.57 14.03
C ALA A 556 -34.75 -8.30 14.86
N ALA A 557 -33.63 -7.65 15.18
CA ALA A 557 -32.55 -8.21 16.00
C ALA A 557 -33.03 -8.56 17.43
N ASN A 558 -33.77 -7.65 18.07
CA ASN A 558 -34.36 -7.91 19.39
C ASN A 558 -35.44 -9.00 19.36
N LEU A 559 -36.25 -9.06 18.31
CA LEU A 559 -37.26 -10.11 18.11
C LEU A 559 -36.60 -11.48 17.89
N PHE A 560 -35.46 -11.54 17.23
CA PHE A 560 -34.65 -12.75 17.08
C PHE A 560 -34.19 -13.26 18.46
N LEU A 561 -33.59 -12.41 19.32
CA LEU A 561 -33.21 -12.80 20.69
C LEU A 561 -34.42 -13.35 21.46
N LEU A 562 -35.57 -12.67 21.39
CA LEU A 562 -36.79 -13.11 22.05
C LEU A 562 -37.36 -14.43 21.50
N ARG A 563 -37.17 -14.75 20.21
CA ARG A 563 -37.74 -15.95 19.58
C ARG A 563 -36.84 -17.17 19.61
N GLU A 564 -35.58 -17.02 19.22
CA GLU A 564 -34.69 -18.15 18.97
C GLU A 564 -33.91 -18.59 20.23
N LEU A 565 -33.57 -17.67 21.14
CA LEU A 565 -32.85 -18.05 22.37
C LEU A 565 -33.78 -18.70 23.39
N GLU A 566 -33.40 -19.87 23.90
CA GLU A 566 -34.07 -20.53 25.03
C GLU A 566 -33.31 -20.25 26.34
N PRO A 567 -33.98 -19.86 27.46
CA PRO A 567 -33.31 -19.36 28.66
C PRO A 567 -32.38 -20.39 29.32
N GLU A 568 -32.64 -21.69 29.12
CA GLU A 568 -31.83 -22.80 29.61
C GLU A 568 -30.44 -22.87 28.97
N GLN A 569 -30.25 -22.26 27.80
CA GLN A 569 -28.97 -22.25 27.08
C GLN A 569 -28.09 -21.05 27.46
N LEU A 570 -28.70 -19.96 27.94
CA LEU A 570 -27.99 -18.73 28.27
C LEU A 570 -27.11 -18.86 29.52
N SER A 571 -25.97 -18.18 29.50
CA SER A 571 -25.21 -17.86 30.71
C SER A 571 -25.84 -16.68 31.46
N GLN A 572 -25.51 -16.54 32.74
CA GLN A 572 -25.97 -15.41 33.55
C GLN A 572 -25.52 -14.06 32.94
N LYS A 573 -24.27 -13.99 32.47
CA LYS A 573 -23.73 -12.79 31.81
C LYS A 573 -24.53 -12.44 30.56
N GLN A 574 -24.71 -13.38 29.64
CA GLN A 574 -25.49 -13.16 28.42
C GLN A 574 -26.91 -12.68 28.72
N LEU A 575 -27.60 -13.22 29.75
CA LEU A 575 -28.94 -12.70 30.08
C LEU A 575 -28.90 -11.24 30.56
N MET A 576 -27.90 -10.86 31.37
CA MET A 576 -27.74 -9.47 31.85
C MET A 576 -27.36 -8.49 30.74
N ASP A 577 -26.67 -8.97 29.71
CA ASP A 577 -26.29 -8.16 28.54
C ASP A 577 -27.50 -7.89 27.60
N ILE A 578 -28.67 -8.53 27.78
CA ILE A 578 -29.87 -8.27 26.93
C ILE A 578 -30.56 -6.97 27.34
N GLY A 579 -30.34 -5.89 26.56
CA GLY A 579 -30.82 -4.54 26.87
C GLY A 579 -32.32 -4.42 27.14
N PHE A 580 -33.20 -5.11 26.40
CA PHE A 580 -34.65 -4.98 26.60
C PHE A 580 -35.15 -5.50 27.96
N LEU A 581 -34.40 -6.35 28.66
CA LEU A 581 -34.76 -6.84 30.00
C LEU A 581 -34.54 -5.77 31.09
N GLN A 582 -33.75 -4.74 30.80
CA GLN A 582 -33.52 -3.59 31.68
C GLN A 582 -34.75 -2.67 31.80
N MET A 583 -35.74 -2.82 30.92
CA MET A 583 -37.00 -2.05 30.92
C MET A 583 -38.25 -2.95 31.16
N PRO A 584 -38.43 -3.54 32.37
CA PRO A 584 -39.46 -4.56 32.65
C PRO A 584 -40.90 -4.21 32.25
N LYS A 585 -41.30 -2.93 32.36
CA LYS A 585 -42.67 -2.49 32.05
C LYS A 585 -42.94 -2.50 30.54
N GLU A 586 -42.00 -1.99 29.76
CA GLU A 586 -42.07 -1.93 28.31
C GLU A 586 -41.93 -3.33 27.71
N PHE A 587 -41.04 -4.15 28.27
CA PHE A 587 -40.89 -5.55 27.89
C PHE A 587 -42.17 -6.36 28.11
N LYS A 588 -42.82 -6.25 29.30
CA LYS A 588 -44.12 -6.90 29.56
C LYS A 588 -45.18 -6.48 28.52
N GLY A 589 -45.34 -5.18 28.26
CA GLY A 589 -46.30 -4.68 27.25
C GLY A 589 -45.94 -4.97 25.79
N TRP A 590 -44.66 -5.19 25.47
CA TRP A 590 -44.26 -5.72 24.15
C TRP A 590 -44.71 -7.16 24.00
N VAL A 591 -44.42 -7.99 25.00
CA VAL A 591 -44.58 -9.45 24.90
C VAL A 591 -46.03 -9.92 25.02
N GLU A 592 -46.93 -9.11 25.58
CA GLU A 592 -48.40 -9.32 25.53
C GLU A 592 -48.96 -9.57 24.12
N ARG A 593 -48.26 -9.13 23.07
CA ARG A 593 -48.63 -9.31 21.66
C ARG A 593 -48.38 -10.72 21.10
N PHE A 594 -47.70 -11.60 21.85
CA PHE A 594 -47.36 -12.95 21.39
C PHE A 594 -48.18 -14.07 22.06
N ASP A 595 -48.00 -15.30 21.57
CA ASP A 595 -48.64 -16.49 22.13
C ASP A 595 -48.22 -16.78 23.58
N SER A 596 -48.84 -17.81 24.19
CA SER A 596 -48.52 -18.22 25.55
C SER A 596 -47.09 -18.76 25.72
N ARG A 597 -46.47 -19.34 24.68
CA ARG A 597 -45.11 -19.89 24.76
C ARG A 597 -44.08 -18.77 24.86
N ILE A 598 -44.16 -17.76 24.00
CA ILE A 598 -43.25 -16.60 24.03
C ILE A 598 -43.47 -15.80 25.32
N ARG A 599 -44.72 -15.59 25.74
CA ARG A 599 -45.03 -14.92 27.01
C ARG A 599 -44.44 -15.65 28.22
N SER A 600 -44.55 -16.97 28.26
CA SER A 600 -43.98 -17.77 29.34
C SER A 600 -42.45 -17.73 29.36
N LYS A 601 -41.81 -17.84 28.19
CA LYS A 601 -40.35 -17.70 28.04
C LYS A 601 -39.85 -16.34 28.51
N ALA A 602 -40.54 -15.26 28.13
CA ALA A 602 -40.22 -13.90 28.57
C ALA A 602 -40.38 -13.69 30.08
N ALA A 603 -41.39 -14.30 30.71
CA ALA A 603 -41.54 -14.26 32.17
C ALA A 603 -40.36 -14.92 32.90
N VAL A 604 -39.87 -16.07 32.39
CA VAL A 604 -38.65 -16.75 32.89
C VAL A 604 -37.41 -15.88 32.71
N MET A 605 -37.19 -15.30 31.52
CA MET A 605 -36.05 -14.40 31.26
C MET A 605 -36.06 -13.17 32.18
N LEU A 606 -37.23 -12.52 32.33
CA LEU A 606 -37.35 -11.34 33.16
C LEU A 606 -37.12 -11.64 34.64
N ALA A 607 -37.61 -12.77 35.15
CA ALA A 607 -37.38 -13.20 36.53
C ALA A 607 -35.89 -13.52 36.78
N LEU A 608 -35.22 -14.21 35.87
CA LEU A 608 -33.79 -14.51 35.99
C LEU A 608 -32.93 -13.24 35.96
N HIS A 609 -33.28 -12.27 35.12
CA HIS A 609 -32.60 -10.97 35.02
C HIS A 609 -32.80 -10.14 36.30
N GLN A 610 -34.03 -10.05 36.80
CA GLN A 610 -34.35 -9.34 38.05
C GLN A 610 -33.67 -9.97 39.28
N TRP A 611 -33.60 -11.30 39.35
CA TRP A 611 -32.85 -11.99 40.40
C TRP A 611 -31.34 -11.75 40.30
N SER A 612 -30.78 -11.75 39.09
CA SER A 612 -29.34 -11.55 38.86
C SER A 612 -28.87 -10.10 39.03
N GLY A 613 -29.76 -9.11 38.84
CA GLY A 613 -29.45 -7.67 38.92
C GLY A 613 -29.66 -7.01 40.29
N HIS A 614 -29.92 -7.77 41.36
CA HIS A 614 -30.10 -7.24 42.71
C HIS A 614 -29.05 -7.78 43.68
N GLU A 615 -28.47 -6.91 44.52
CA GLU A 615 -27.55 -7.29 45.59
C GLU A 615 -28.24 -8.11 46.70
N GLU A 616 -29.54 -7.89 46.91
CA GLU A 616 -30.37 -8.62 47.87
C GLU A 616 -31.32 -9.61 47.18
N VAL A 617 -31.45 -10.81 47.75
CA VAL A 617 -32.27 -11.89 47.17
C VAL A 617 -33.76 -11.66 47.41
N ARG A 618 -34.48 -11.25 46.37
CA ARG A 618 -35.92 -10.95 46.43
C ARG A 618 -36.79 -12.11 45.97
N ALA A 619 -37.56 -12.67 46.89
CA ALA A 619 -38.45 -13.81 46.62
C ALA A 619 -39.68 -13.43 45.76
N GLU A 620 -40.04 -12.14 45.75
CA GLU A 620 -41.13 -11.54 44.97
C GLU A 620 -40.96 -11.76 43.46
N VAL A 621 -39.71 -11.86 42.99
CA VAL A 621 -39.34 -12.09 41.58
C VAL A 621 -39.91 -13.41 41.04
N LEU A 622 -40.13 -14.40 41.92
CA LEU A 622 -40.73 -15.69 41.55
C LEU A 622 -42.23 -15.77 41.83
N ALA A 623 -42.83 -14.76 42.48
CA ALA A 623 -44.20 -14.79 42.99
C ALA A 623 -45.25 -14.57 41.89
N GLU A 624 -44.92 -13.77 40.85
CA GLU A 624 -45.79 -13.56 39.69
C GLU A 624 -45.76 -14.72 38.68
N LEU A 625 -44.83 -15.67 38.82
CA LEU A 625 -44.68 -16.81 37.91
C LEU A 625 -45.69 -17.94 38.19
N SER A 626 -46.16 -18.59 37.13
CA SER A 626 -46.86 -19.88 37.23
C SER A 626 -45.94 -20.99 37.76
N ALA A 627 -46.52 -22.15 38.10
CA ALA A 627 -45.74 -23.27 38.64
C ALA A 627 -44.66 -23.78 37.67
N GLU A 628 -44.97 -23.88 36.37
CA GLU A 628 -44.06 -24.34 35.33
C GLU A 628 -42.93 -23.32 35.08
N GLU A 629 -43.27 -22.03 34.98
CA GLU A 629 -42.29 -20.95 34.83
C GLU A 629 -41.36 -20.87 36.04
N ARG A 630 -41.89 -21.03 37.25
CA ARG A 630 -41.09 -21.03 38.47
C ARG A 630 -40.13 -22.21 38.51
N GLU A 631 -40.58 -23.41 38.11
CA GLU A 631 -39.71 -24.58 38.03
C GLU A 631 -38.59 -24.39 36.99
N ARG A 632 -38.89 -23.85 35.80
CA ARG A 632 -37.89 -23.50 34.77
C ARG A 632 -36.89 -22.46 35.30
N THR A 633 -37.36 -21.36 35.85
CA THR A 633 -36.52 -20.31 36.45
C THR A 633 -35.61 -20.89 37.52
N GLN A 634 -36.16 -21.63 38.49
CA GLN A 634 -35.36 -22.24 39.56
C GLN A 634 -34.39 -23.31 39.04
N HIS A 635 -34.72 -24.04 37.97
CA HIS A 635 -33.78 -24.95 37.32
C HIS A 635 -32.57 -24.20 36.77
N ILE A 636 -32.78 -23.05 36.14
CA ILE A 636 -31.71 -22.22 35.58
C ILE A 636 -30.88 -21.54 36.70
N MET A 637 -31.54 -21.02 37.75
CA MET A 637 -30.86 -20.55 38.97
C MET A 637 -29.93 -21.62 39.55
N ARG A 638 -30.44 -22.86 39.72
CA ARG A 638 -29.62 -24.00 40.16
C ARG A 638 -28.49 -24.28 39.18
N LYS A 639 -28.68 -24.18 37.86
CA LYS A 639 -27.61 -24.38 36.87
C LYS A 639 -26.46 -23.38 37.06
N TRP A 640 -26.77 -22.08 37.14
CA TRP A 640 -25.74 -21.04 37.27
C TRP A 640 -25.03 -21.07 38.64
N LEU A 641 -25.76 -21.38 39.72
CA LEU A 641 -25.18 -21.44 41.07
C LEU A 641 -24.26 -22.66 41.31
N GLN A 642 -24.13 -23.63 40.38
CA GLN A 642 -23.33 -24.85 40.59
C GLN A 642 -21.85 -24.58 40.86
N HIS A 643 -21.31 -23.49 40.31
CA HIS A 643 -19.90 -23.12 40.48
C HIS A 643 -19.67 -22.15 41.64
N HIS A 644 -20.74 -21.66 42.26
CA HIS A 644 -20.74 -20.59 43.27
C HIS A 644 -21.37 -21.02 44.61
N VAL A 645 -21.17 -22.29 44.99
CA VAL A 645 -21.68 -22.87 46.24
C VAL A 645 -20.77 -22.48 47.42
N GLU A 646 -21.04 -21.31 47.98
CA GLU A 646 -20.29 -20.66 49.06
C GLU A 646 -21.19 -19.71 49.89
N PRO A 647 -20.77 -19.27 51.10
CA PRO A 647 -21.65 -18.58 52.05
C PRO A 647 -22.35 -17.31 51.55
N SER A 648 -21.72 -16.56 50.66
CA SER A 648 -22.28 -15.37 49.99
C SER A 648 -23.56 -15.66 49.20
N ASN A 649 -23.74 -16.90 48.71
CA ASN A 649 -24.85 -17.27 47.82
C ASN A 649 -25.93 -18.13 48.51
N PHE A 650 -25.86 -18.32 49.83
CA PHE A 650 -26.77 -19.23 50.54
C PHE A 650 -28.25 -18.81 50.46
N GLU A 651 -28.55 -17.52 50.36
CA GLU A 651 -29.93 -17.02 50.14
C GLU A 651 -30.43 -17.36 48.74
N SER A 652 -29.64 -17.08 47.71
CA SER A 652 -29.95 -17.43 46.31
C SER A 652 -30.11 -18.94 46.10
N ILE A 653 -29.26 -19.75 46.74
CA ILE A 653 -29.40 -21.21 46.73
C ILE A 653 -30.70 -21.63 47.43
N THR A 654 -31.06 -20.99 48.55
CA THR A 654 -32.34 -21.28 49.23
C THR A 654 -33.54 -20.97 48.34
N LEU A 655 -33.55 -19.80 47.69
CA LEU A 655 -34.64 -19.39 46.79
C LEU A 655 -34.82 -20.36 45.60
N ALA A 656 -33.72 -20.93 45.10
CA ALA A 656 -33.71 -21.91 44.02
C ALA A 656 -34.30 -23.30 44.39
N PHE A 657 -34.67 -23.53 45.66
CA PHE A 657 -35.37 -24.73 46.14
C PHE A 657 -36.72 -24.42 46.86
N CYS A 658 -37.22 -23.18 46.80
CA CYS A 658 -38.53 -22.82 47.36
C CYS A 658 -39.68 -23.44 46.56
N THR A 659 -40.45 -24.33 47.19
CA THR A 659 -41.64 -24.98 46.60
C THR A 659 -42.90 -24.12 46.68
N ASP A 660 -43.04 -23.32 47.74
CA ASP A 660 -44.05 -22.26 47.85
C ASP A 660 -43.40 -21.01 48.49
N ILE A 661 -43.50 -19.90 47.78
CA ILE A 661 -42.92 -18.60 48.16
C ILE A 661 -43.73 -17.97 49.30
N ASN A 662 -45.07 -18.08 49.25
CA ASN A 662 -45.96 -17.45 50.22
C ASN A 662 -45.89 -18.11 51.60
N SER A 663 -45.62 -19.42 51.64
CA SER A 663 -45.39 -20.15 52.89
C SER A 663 -43.91 -20.34 53.23
N SER A 664 -42.99 -19.82 52.40
CA SER A 664 -41.55 -20.08 52.44
C SER A 664 -41.20 -21.58 52.62
N ALA A 665 -41.91 -22.46 51.92
CA ALA A 665 -41.64 -23.89 51.95
C ALA A 665 -40.46 -24.21 51.02
N VAL A 666 -39.49 -24.98 51.50
CA VAL A 666 -38.26 -25.34 50.76
C VAL A 666 -38.16 -26.86 50.66
N ASP A 667 -37.69 -27.37 49.52
CA ASP A 667 -37.21 -28.76 49.43
C ASP A 667 -35.85 -28.89 50.12
N TYR A 668 -35.91 -28.98 51.44
CA TYR A 668 -34.76 -29.10 52.33
C TYR A 668 -33.83 -30.28 51.98
N ARG A 669 -34.36 -31.35 51.39
CA ARG A 669 -33.56 -32.54 51.09
C ARG A 669 -32.76 -32.32 49.82
N SER A 670 -33.42 -31.96 48.72
CA SER A 670 -32.74 -31.70 47.46
C SER A 670 -31.77 -30.52 47.56
N LEU A 671 -32.04 -29.54 48.42
CA LEU A 671 -31.11 -28.45 48.74
C LEU A 671 -29.83 -28.94 49.44
N LEU A 672 -29.91 -29.78 50.47
CA LEU A 672 -28.72 -30.30 51.15
C LEU A 672 -27.92 -31.25 50.24
N ASP A 673 -28.60 -32.07 49.45
CA ASP A 673 -27.97 -32.96 48.46
C ASP A 673 -27.24 -32.14 47.36
N TYR A 674 -27.80 -31.01 46.94
CA TYR A 674 -27.18 -30.06 46.01
C TYR A 674 -25.92 -29.39 46.61
N LEU A 675 -26.01 -28.86 47.84
CA LEU A 675 -24.87 -28.27 48.54
C LEU A 675 -23.72 -29.27 48.73
N HIS A 676 -24.04 -30.54 48.97
CA HIS A 676 -23.06 -31.62 49.06
C HIS A 676 -22.39 -31.92 47.71
N ARG A 677 -23.18 -31.99 46.63
CA ARG A 677 -22.70 -32.36 45.30
C ARG A 677 -21.81 -31.31 44.65
N TYR A 678 -22.09 -30.03 44.89
CA TYR A 678 -21.44 -28.90 44.22
C TYR A 678 -20.57 -28.04 45.14
N GLY A 679 -20.67 -28.20 46.46
CA GLY A 679 -19.79 -27.53 47.42
C GLY A 679 -18.37 -28.07 47.39
N LYS A 680 -17.37 -27.18 47.41
CA LYS A 680 -15.92 -27.51 47.38
C LYS A 680 -15.45 -28.45 48.50
N SER A 681 -16.22 -28.58 49.59
CA SER A 681 -16.01 -29.60 50.64
C SER A 681 -17.25 -29.76 51.53
N PRO A 682 -17.39 -30.85 52.31
CA PRO A 682 -18.48 -31.04 53.27
C PRO A 682 -18.63 -29.89 54.30
N LYS A 683 -17.56 -29.11 54.53
CA LYS A 683 -17.58 -27.91 55.39
C LYS A 683 -18.63 -26.89 54.93
N VAL A 684 -18.88 -26.76 53.63
CA VAL A 684 -19.85 -25.80 53.08
C VAL A 684 -21.27 -26.17 53.54
N VAL A 685 -21.60 -27.46 53.59
CA VAL A 685 -22.89 -27.94 54.12
C VAL A 685 -23.01 -27.62 55.62
N TYR A 686 -21.93 -27.74 56.39
CA TYR A 686 -21.96 -27.39 57.82
C TYR A 686 -22.11 -25.88 58.04
N GLN A 687 -21.41 -25.06 57.24
CA GLN A 687 -21.54 -23.60 57.24
C GLN A 687 -22.98 -23.19 56.89
N TYR A 688 -23.58 -23.84 55.89
CA TYR A 688 -24.98 -23.63 55.53
C TYR A 688 -25.94 -24.00 56.66
N ILE A 689 -25.76 -25.16 57.31
CA ILE A 689 -26.60 -25.56 58.45
C ILE A 689 -26.45 -24.56 59.61
N GLN A 690 -25.25 -24.02 59.85
CA GLN A 690 -25.04 -22.99 60.86
C GLN A 690 -25.74 -21.67 60.50
N TRP A 691 -25.55 -21.16 59.28
CA TRP A 691 -26.19 -19.95 58.78
C TRP A 691 -27.73 -20.06 58.79
N SER A 692 -28.28 -21.17 58.30
CA SER A 692 -29.73 -21.42 58.24
C SER A 692 -30.40 -21.41 59.62
N ALA A 693 -29.65 -21.66 60.71
CA ALA A 693 -30.19 -21.64 62.07
C ALA A 693 -30.53 -20.23 62.58
N GLU A 694 -30.13 -19.19 61.85
CA GLU A 694 -30.45 -17.79 62.09
C GLU A 694 -31.56 -17.29 61.14
N GLN A 695 -31.98 -18.12 60.17
CA GLN A 695 -32.87 -17.74 59.07
C GLN A 695 -34.34 -18.13 59.32
N PRO A 696 -35.31 -17.20 59.15
CA PRO A 696 -36.73 -17.45 59.44
C PRO A 696 -37.34 -18.64 58.70
N VAL A 697 -36.86 -18.93 57.49
CA VAL A 697 -37.34 -20.02 56.62
C VAL A 697 -37.14 -21.41 57.25
N PHE A 698 -36.11 -21.58 58.08
CA PHE A 698 -35.71 -22.87 58.67
C PHE A 698 -36.09 -23.01 60.14
N VAL A 699 -36.55 -21.91 60.77
CA VAL A 699 -36.73 -21.77 62.22
C VAL A 699 -38.18 -21.45 62.55
N ARG A 700 -38.75 -22.16 63.53
CA ARG A 700 -40.06 -21.87 64.13
C ARG A 700 -39.88 -21.51 65.61
N PRO A 701 -40.87 -20.87 66.27
CA PRO A 701 -40.80 -20.52 67.71
C PRO A 701 -40.59 -21.71 68.67
N ARG A 702 -40.64 -22.96 68.20
CA ARG A 702 -40.44 -24.20 68.98
C ARG A 702 -39.21 -25.03 68.55
N GLY A 703 -38.39 -24.53 67.61
CA GLY A 703 -37.23 -25.26 67.07
C GLY A 703 -37.16 -25.21 65.54
N LEU A 704 -36.23 -25.96 64.94
CA LEU A 704 -36.15 -26.09 63.49
C LEU A 704 -37.47 -26.61 62.88
N VAL A 705 -37.72 -26.27 61.61
CA VAL A 705 -38.79 -26.89 60.82
C VAL A 705 -38.58 -28.42 60.82
N PRO A 706 -39.59 -29.25 61.16
CA PRO A 706 -39.41 -30.69 61.30
C PRO A 706 -38.88 -31.40 60.03
N ALA A 707 -39.29 -30.94 58.85
CA ALA A 707 -38.77 -31.45 57.57
C ALA A 707 -37.29 -31.11 57.37
N TYR A 708 -36.84 -29.92 57.80
CA TYR A 708 -35.43 -29.53 57.75
C TYR A 708 -34.59 -30.33 58.75
N ALA A 709 -35.09 -30.53 59.97
CA ALA A 709 -34.43 -31.38 60.97
C ALA A 709 -34.25 -32.83 60.46
N ALA A 710 -35.24 -33.38 59.77
CA ALA A 710 -35.14 -34.69 59.12
C ALA A 710 -34.12 -34.69 57.97
N ALA A 711 -34.11 -33.66 57.11
CA ALA A 711 -33.15 -33.54 56.01
C ALA A 711 -31.68 -33.45 56.51
N ILE A 712 -31.41 -32.68 57.58
CA ILE A 712 -30.08 -32.65 58.23
C ILE A 712 -29.69 -34.05 58.73
N ILE A 713 -30.63 -34.77 59.33
CA ILE A 713 -30.40 -36.12 59.85
C ILE A 713 -30.05 -37.09 58.72
N ASP A 714 -30.79 -37.06 57.63
CA ASP A 714 -30.59 -37.96 56.50
C ASP A 714 -29.31 -37.61 55.71
N TYR A 715 -28.95 -36.33 55.60
CA TYR A 715 -27.66 -35.89 55.05
C TYR A 715 -26.48 -36.58 55.75
N PHE A 716 -26.38 -36.47 57.08
CA PHE A 716 -25.30 -37.10 57.84
C PHE A 716 -25.37 -38.64 57.84
N LYS A 717 -26.55 -39.25 57.66
CA LYS A 717 -26.69 -40.72 57.51
C LYS A 717 -26.24 -41.24 56.15
N ILE A 718 -26.45 -40.47 55.09
CA ILE A 718 -26.22 -40.91 53.71
C ILE A 718 -24.83 -40.48 53.23
N HIS A 719 -24.49 -39.20 53.41
CA HIS A 719 -23.33 -38.56 52.79
C HIS A 719 -22.12 -38.42 53.72
N ASP A 720 -22.33 -38.24 55.03
CA ASP A 720 -21.22 -37.91 55.95
C ASP A 720 -21.37 -38.53 57.34
N ARG A 721 -21.15 -39.84 57.42
CA ARG A 721 -21.25 -40.64 58.65
C ARG A 721 -20.12 -40.38 59.66
N GLU A 722 -19.08 -39.66 59.25
CA GLU A 722 -17.84 -39.49 60.03
C GLU A 722 -17.61 -38.06 60.51
N ALA A 723 -18.40 -37.09 60.06
CA ALA A 723 -18.39 -35.67 60.48
C ALA A 723 -18.13 -35.46 61.99
N PHE A 724 -18.84 -36.21 62.84
CA PHE A 724 -18.78 -36.09 64.30
C PHE A 724 -17.61 -36.86 64.96
N LYS A 725 -16.77 -37.55 64.18
CA LYS A 725 -15.53 -38.20 64.63
C LYS A 725 -14.29 -37.35 64.29
N ASN A 726 -14.35 -36.55 63.23
CA ASN A 726 -13.25 -35.67 62.83
C ASN A 726 -13.06 -34.56 63.88
N LYS A 727 -11.88 -34.54 64.53
CA LYS A 727 -11.57 -33.60 65.63
C LYS A 727 -11.68 -32.14 65.22
N ASP A 728 -11.29 -31.80 63.99
CA ASP A 728 -11.28 -30.43 63.50
C ASP A 728 -12.70 -29.94 63.19
N TYR A 729 -13.52 -30.81 62.57
CA TYR A 729 -14.93 -30.48 62.29
C TYR A 729 -15.73 -30.38 63.60
N VAL A 730 -15.47 -31.27 64.56
CA VAL A 730 -16.07 -31.20 65.89
C VAL A 730 -15.69 -29.92 66.62
N LYS A 731 -14.42 -29.50 66.57
CA LYS A 731 -13.96 -28.26 67.21
C LYS A 731 -14.66 -27.03 66.61
N THR A 732 -14.75 -26.94 65.28
CA THR A 732 -15.22 -25.73 64.57
C THR A 732 -16.74 -25.63 64.43
N TYR A 733 -17.44 -26.73 64.10
CA TYR A 733 -18.86 -26.68 63.71
C TYR A 733 -19.83 -27.39 64.68
N PHE A 734 -19.35 -28.28 65.54
CA PHE A 734 -20.22 -29.15 66.35
C PHE A 734 -19.99 -29.08 67.88
N SER A 735 -19.05 -28.25 68.34
CA SER A 735 -18.70 -28.04 69.76
C SER A 735 -19.64 -27.04 70.43
N SER A 736 -19.82 -25.88 69.79
CA SER A 736 -20.66 -24.76 70.23
C SER A 736 -21.77 -24.42 69.21
N PRO A 737 -22.62 -25.38 68.81
CA PRO A 737 -23.68 -25.12 67.84
C PRO A 737 -24.76 -24.20 68.45
N ALA A 738 -25.43 -23.45 67.58
CA ALA A 738 -26.59 -22.63 67.94
C ALA A 738 -27.59 -23.45 68.78
N PRO A 739 -28.25 -22.86 69.81
CA PRO A 739 -29.12 -23.61 70.73
C PRO A 739 -30.17 -24.47 70.04
N ILE A 740 -30.66 -24.03 68.89
CA ILE A 740 -31.69 -24.67 68.07
C ILE A 740 -31.20 -25.91 67.30
N LEU A 741 -29.90 -25.99 66.99
CA LEU A 741 -29.27 -27.14 66.31
C LEU A 741 -28.90 -28.28 67.28
N LYS A 742 -28.71 -27.97 68.57
CA LYS A 742 -28.36 -28.94 69.62
C LYS A 742 -29.23 -30.22 69.64
N PRO A 743 -30.58 -30.16 69.59
CA PRO A 743 -31.40 -31.38 69.58
C PRO A 743 -31.17 -32.24 68.33
N VAL A 744 -31.06 -31.62 67.15
CA VAL A 744 -30.84 -32.35 65.88
C VAL A 744 -29.46 -32.99 65.85
N TYR A 745 -28.39 -32.27 66.22
CA TYR A 745 -27.06 -32.84 66.31
C TYR A 745 -26.94 -33.94 67.40
N ALA A 746 -27.71 -33.86 68.49
CA ALA A 746 -27.78 -34.95 69.47
C ALA A 746 -28.47 -36.20 68.90
N GLN A 747 -29.51 -36.03 68.09
CA GLN A 747 -30.20 -37.10 67.38
C GLN A 747 -29.32 -37.75 66.30
N VAL A 748 -28.63 -36.96 65.48
CA VAL A 748 -27.62 -37.45 64.52
C VAL A 748 -26.53 -38.26 65.22
N LYS A 749 -25.95 -37.75 66.31
CA LYS A 749 -24.97 -38.49 67.12
C LYS A 749 -25.53 -39.79 67.70
N ALA A 750 -26.83 -39.87 67.99
CA ALA A 750 -27.47 -41.09 68.50
C ALA A 750 -27.73 -42.13 67.40
N GLU A 751 -28.05 -41.71 66.18
CA GLU A 751 -28.27 -42.59 65.04
C GLU A 751 -26.96 -43.04 64.37
N LEU A 752 -25.93 -42.19 64.33
CA LEU A 752 -24.58 -42.56 63.87
C LEU A 752 -23.77 -43.35 64.91
N ALA A 753 -24.22 -43.41 66.18
CA ALA A 753 -23.57 -44.20 67.22
C ALA A 753 -23.54 -45.70 66.85
N SER A 754 -22.44 -46.38 67.17
CA SER A 754 -22.27 -47.81 66.92
C SER A 754 -23.33 -48.66 67.67
N PRO A 755 -23.66 -49.87 67.20
CA PRO A 755 -24.69 -50.72 67.82
C PRO A 755 -24.50 -50.93 69.33
N LEU A 756 -23.24 -51.09 69.77
CA LEU A 756 -22.86 -51.22 71.18
C LEU A 756 -23.20 -49.97 72.00
N VAL A 757 -22.95 -48.76 71.48
CA VAL A 757 -23.25 -47.50 72.17
C VAL A 757 -24.76 -47.23 72.21
N ARG A 758 -25.50 -47.59 71.15
CA ARG A 758 -26.97 -47.54 71.15
C ARG A 758 -27.60 -48.49 72.18
N TRP A 759 -27.02 -49.68 72.38
CA TRP A 759 -27.43 -50.62 73.43
C TRP A 759 -27.13 -50.08 74.84
N PHE A 760 -25.91 -49.57 75.07
CA PHE A 760 -25.47 -49.04 76.36
C PHE A 760 -26.31 -47.87 76.87
N ARG A 761 -26.75 -46.95 75.99
CA ARG A 761 -27.63 -45.84 76.37
C ARG A 761 -29.05 -46.29 76.73
N ARG A 762 -29.56 -47.37 76.13
CA ARG A 762 -30.92 -47.88 76.36
C ARG A 762 -31.08 -48.66 77.68
N HIS A 763 -29.97 -49.19 78.23
CA HIS A 763 -29.93 -49.94 79.50
C HIS A 763 -29.08 -49.28 80.61
N SER A 764 -28.98 -47.95 80.60
CA SER A 764 -28.09 -47.15 81.49
C SER A 764 -28.31 -47.29 83.01
N ARG A 765 -29.36 -47.98 83.47
CA ARG A 765 -29.61 -48.28 84.89
C ARG A 765 -28.83 -49.50 85.42
N PHE A 766 -28.39 -50.42 84.56
CA PHE A 766 -27.81 -51.71 85.00
C PHE A 766 -26.28 -51.67 85.19
N VAL A 767 -25.58 -50.74 84.54
CA VAL A 767 -24.10 -50.69 84.53
C VAL A 767 -23.50 -49.93 85.74
N LYS A 768 -24.32 -49.22 86.52
CA LYS A 768 -23.84 -48.48 87.71
C LYS A 768 -23.52 -49.35 88.94
N ILE A 769 -23.66 -50.67 88.85
CA ILE A 769 -23.53 -51.60 89.99
C ILE A 769 -22.31 -52.54 89.87
N THR A 770 -21.67 -52.65 88.71
CA THR A 770 -20.64 -53.69 88.43
C THR A 770 -19.23 -53.18 88.12
N SER A 771 -18.95 -51.87 88.18
CA SER A 771 -17.65 -51.30 87.80
C SER A 771 -16.65 -51.09 88.96
N SER A 772 -16.76 -51.82 90.06
CA SER A 772 -15.88 -51.70 91.25
C SER A 772 -14.89 -52.86 91.44
N LEU A 773 -14.75 -53.77 90.46
CA LEU A 773 -13.96 -55.01 90.61
C LEU A 773 -12.87 -55.25 89.54
N LEU A 774 -12.45 -54.24 88.78
CA LEU A 774 -11.53 -54.43 87.63
C LEU A 774 -10.28 -53.52 87.65
N VAL A 775 -9.77 -53.22 88.86
CA VAL A 775 -8.56 -52.38 89.08
C VAL A 775 -7.33 -53.23 89.49
N VAL A 776 -7.44 -54.57 89.54
CA VAL A 776 -6.45 -55.43 90.25
C VAL A 776 -5.66 -56.42 89.35
N ILE A 777 -6.00 -56.63 88.07
CA ILE A 777 -5.47 -57.77 87.28
C ILE A 777 -4.63 -57.36 86.03
N VAL A 778 -3.82 -56.28 86.11
CA VAL A 778 -2.77 -56.00 85.08
C VAL A 778 -1.42 -55.59 85.69
N VAL A 779 -1.19 -55.87 86.98
CA VAL A 779 0.11 -55.65 87.65
C VAL A 779 0.96 -56.94 87.74
N ALA A 780 0.44 -58.08 87.27
CA ALA A 780 1.08 -59.41 87.37
C ALA A 780 1.58 -59.98 86.03
N GLY A 781 2.09 -59.12 85.13
CA GLY A 781 2.72 -59.50 83.86
C GLY A 781 4.21 -59.16 83.77
N ALA A 782 4.81 -58.63 84.83
CA ALA A 782 6.19 -58.19 84.87
C ALA A 782 7.11 -59.25 85.52
N ALA A 783 7.51 -60.29 84.76
CA ALA A 783 8.73 -61.09 85.02
C ALA A 783 8.94 -62.22 83.97
N PHE A 784 9.21 -61.92 82.70
CA PHE A 784 10.02 -62.84 81.88
C PHE A 784 10.76 -62.16 80.71
N MET A 785 12.07 -62.42 80.66
CA MET A 785 13.02 -62.16 79.57
C MET A 785 13.31 -60.71 79.11
N MET A 786 14.18 -60.07 79.89
CA MET A 786 15.37 -59.42 79.34
C MET A 786 16.29 -60.42 78.58
N ILE A 787 17.33 -59.90 77.90
CA ILE A 787 18.52 -60.60 77.35
C ILE A 787 18.23 -61.27 75.98
N GLN A 788 18.81 -60.87 74.82
CA GLN A 788 20.13 -60.29 74.56
C GLN A 788 20.18 -59.05 73.59
N ASN A 789 21.14 -58.17 73.89
CA ASN A 789 22.00 -57.34 73.00
C ASN A 789 21.39 -56.29 72.03
N GLY A 790 21.89 -55.05 71.97
CA GLY A 790 22.87 -54.39 72.86
C GLY A 790 23.56 -53.14 72.28
N LYS A 791 23.84 -52.16 73.16
CA LYS A 791 24.70 -50.95 73.02
C LYS A 791 24.19 -49.75 72.17
N GLY A 792 23.89 -48.64 72.86
CA GLY A 792 24.01 -47.26 72.34
C GLY A 792 25.37 -46.66 72.75
N PRO A 793 25.50 -45.37 73.17
CA PRO A 793 24.55 -44.23 73.23
C PRO A 793 24.96 -43.15 72.18
N ALA A 794 24.74 -41.82 72.23
CA ALA A 794 24.26 -40.87 73.25
C ALA A 794 23.62 -39.60 72.62
N ASP A 795 23.47 -38.54 73.42
CA ASP A 795 22.58 -37.37 73.21
C ASP A 795 23.24 -36.09 72.63
N GLY A 796 22.38 -35.13 72.23
CA GLY A 796 22.73 -33.72 71.99
C GLY A 796 21.56 -32.88 71.43
N ASP A 797 20.76 -32.25 72.29
CA ASP A 797 19.68 -31.31 71.92
C ASP A 797 20.18 -29.93 71.47
N ALA A 798 19.50 -29.30 70.50
CA ALA A 798 19.02 -27.90 70.56
C ALA A 798 18.27 -27.45 69.28
N ASP A 799 17.19 -26.68 69.48
CA ASP A 799 16.42 -25.86 68.50
C ASP A 799 17.29 -24.76 67.86
N PRO A 800 16.94 -24.08 66.72
CA PRO A 800 15.69 -23.29 66.62
C PRO A 800 15.07 -23.01 65.22
N ASN A 801 13.94 -22.28 65.25
CA ASN A 801 13.28 -21.50 64.17
C ASN A 801 13.86 -20.05 64.11
N PRO A 802 13.46 -19.09 63.22
CA PRO A 802 12.90 -19.11 61.85
C PRO A 802 13.54 -18.06 60.87
N ALA A 803 12.94 -17.88 59.67
CA ALA A 803 12.75 -16.61 58.91
C ALA A 803 13.79 -16.01 57.88
N VAL A 804 13.31 -15.87 56.62
CA VAL A 804 13.37 -14.69 55.69
C VAL A 804 14.68 -14.31 54.91
N THR A 805 14.58 -14.43 53.57
CA THR A 805 15.24 -13.76 52.37
C THR A 805 16.38 -12.71 52.51
N PRO A 806 17.16 -12.40 51.42
CA PRO A 806 17.62 -13.16 50.22
C PRO A 806 19.17 -12.91 49.98
N PRO A 807 19.75 -12.42 48.83
CA PRO A 807 19.66 -12.74 47.37
C PRO A 807 21.06 -12.98 46.66
N VAL A 808 21.07 -13.32 45.34
CA VAL A 808 22.20 -13.27 44.33
C VAL A 808 23.44 -14.19 44.62
N THR A 809 24.01 -15.01 43.72
CA THR A 809 24.82 -14.61 42.52
C THR A 809 25.16 -15.77 41.56
N VAL A 810 25.24 -15.40 40.27
CA VAL A 810 25.64 -16.05 38.99
C VAL A 810 26.86 -17.00 39.03
N PRO A 811 26.93 -18.01 38.12
CA PRO A 811 27.99 -18.04 37.10
C PRO A 811 27.54 -18.67 35.74
N PRO A 812 28.36 -18.63 34.66
CA PRO A 812 29.15 -17.51 34.12
C PRO A 812 28.74 -17.17 32.66
N ALA A 813 29.22 -16.04 32.14
CA ALA A 813 28.83 -15.54 30.82
C ALA A 813 29.38 -16.34 29.63
N SER A 814 28.50 -16.68 28.70
CA SER A 814 28.80 -16.70 27.26
C SER A 814 28.57 -15.29 26.69
N SER A 815 29.32 -14.93 25.64
CA SER A 815 29.15 -13.65 24.96
C SER A 815 27.86 -13.67 24.11
N GLU A 816 26.76 -13.19 24.68
CA GLU A 816 25.56 -12.85 23.92
C GLU A 816 25.89 -11.70 22.98
N THR A 817 26.01 -11.99 21.69
CA THR A 817 25.67 -11.03 20.64
C THR A 817 24.21 -10.67 20.85
N VAL A 818 23.92 -9.39 21.06
CA VAL A 818 22.53 -8.92 21.11
C VAL A 818 22.02 -8.98 19.67
N ASP A 819 21.27 -10.03 19.35
CA ASP A 819 20.63 -10.18 18.05
C ASP A 819 19.72 -8.97 17.83
N GLU A 820 20.06 -8.14 16.84
CA GLU A 820 19.25 -6.99 16.50
C GLU A 820 17.93 -7.46 15.90
N GLN A 821 16.81 -7.09 16.53
CA GLN A 821 15.50 -7.30 15.93
C GLN A 821 15.23 -6.18 14.91
N PRO A 822 15.18 -6.47 13.59
CA PRO A 822 14.95 -5.45 12.57
C PRO A 822 13.59 -4.80 12.70
N LEU A 823 13.51 -3.52 12.31
CA LEU A 823 12.26 -2.80 12.16
C LEU A 823 11.59 -3.26 10.86
N LEU A 824 10.33 -3.70 10.93
CA LEU A 824 9.57 -4.16 9.78
C LEU A 824 8.63 -3.06 9.26
N THR A 825 8.73 -2.76 7.97
CA THR A 825 7.81 -1.88 7.22
C THR A 825 7.30 -2.64 5.98
N ALA A 826 6.26 -2.15 5.30
CA ALA A 826 5.76 -2.77 4.08
C ALA A 826 5.35 -1.75 3.01
N THR A 827 5.72 -2.02 1.77
CA THR A 827 5.43 -1.19 0.60
C THR A 827 4.61 -1.96 -0.43
N VAL A 828 3.64 -1.32 -1.07
CA VAL A 828 2.88 -1.93 -2.17
C VAL A 828 3.43 -1.38 -3.49
N VAL A 829 3.88 -2.27 -4.37
CA VAL A 829 4.51 -1.93 -5.66
C VAL A 829 3.58 -2.33 -6.81
N GLU A 830 3.19 -1.35 -7.61
CA GLU A 830 2.33 -1.54 -8.80
C GLU A 830 3.17 -1.85 -10.05
N GLU A 831 3.38 -3.13 -10.36
CA GLU A 831 4.13 -3.60 -11.54
C GLU A 831 3.23 -3.83 -12.78
N GLY A 832 2.65 -2.75 -13.31
CA GLY A 832 2.01 -2.75 -14.65
C GLY A 832 0.75 -3.60 -14.78
N GLU A 833 0.55 -4.26 -15.94
CA GLU A 833 -0.69 -5.02 -16.25
C GLU A 833 -0.77 -6.41 -15.57
N GLN A 834 0.12 -6.72 -14.62
CA GLN A 834 -0.01 -7.86 -13.70
C GLN A 834 -0.19 -7.31 -12.27
N GLY A 835 -1.11 -7.91 -11.51
CA GLY A 835 -1.55 -7.36 -10.22
C GLY A 835 -0.40 -7.08 -9.26
N GLY A 836 -0.46 -5.93 -8.56
CA GLY A 836 0.63 -5.45 -7.71
C GLY A 836 1.11 -6.45 -6.66
N SER A 837 2.31 -6.21 -6.15
CA SER A 837 2.97 -7.06 -5.15
C SER A 837 3.24 -6.25 -3.88
N THR A 838 3.21 -6.92 -2.73
CA THR A 838 3.62 -6.31 -1.46
C THR A 838 5.05 -6.73 -1.14
N GLU A 839 5.89 -5.76 -0.77
CA GLU A 839 7.25 -5.96 -0.33
C GLU A 839 7.33 -5.72 1.19
N LEU A 840 7.94 -6.67 1.90
CA LEU A 840 8.23 -6.57 3.34
C LEU A 840 9.69 -6.17 3.53
N ASN A 841 9.91 -5.03 4.18
CA ASN A 841 11.21 -4.39 4.31
C ASN A 841 11.68 -4.45 5.77
N PHE A 842 12.70 -5.27 6.03
CA PHE A 842 13.34 -5.45 7.32
C PHE A 842 14.59 -4.56 7.39
N HIS A 843 14.59 -3.59 8.30
CA HIS A 843 15.63 -2.58 8.45
C HIS A 843 16.54 -2.87 9.65
N PHE A 844 17.86 -2.79 9.43
CA PHE A 844 18.91 -3.08 10.40
C PHE A 844 19.85 -1.88 10.59
N LYS A 845 20.27 -1.64 11.82
CA LYS A 845 21.32 -0.67 12.19
C LYS A 845 22.71 -1.30 12.04
N GLN A 846 22.83 -2.61 12.28
CA GLN A 846 24.06 -3.38 12.12
C GLN A 846 24.11 -4.13 10.78
N PRO A 847 25.08 -3.85 9.89
CA PRO A 847 25.18 -4.56 8.62
C PRO A 847 25.54 -6.04 8.73
N ALA A 848 26.12 -6.49 9.86
CA ALA A 848 26.30 -7.90 10.16
C ALA A 848 24.96 -8.63 10.30
N ALA A 849 24.03 -8.10 11.11
CA ALA A 849 22.70 -8.67 11.28
C ALA A 849 21.91 -8.75 9.97
N CYS A 850 22.03 -7.73 9.10
CA CYS A 850 21.45 -7.74 7.75
C CYS A 850 21.98 -8.88 6.85
N ARG A 851 23.27 -9.22 6.97
CA ARG A 851 23.91 -10.31 6.19
C ARG A 851 23.50 -11.69 6.68
N ASP A 852 23.37 -11.86 7.99
CA ASP A 852 23.02 -13.14 8.62
C ASP A 852 21.51 -13.43 8.62
N PHE A 853 20.66 -12.42 8.39
CA PHE A 853 19.21 -12.58 8.33
C PHE A 853 18.75 -13.42 7.13
N SER A 854 17.89 -14.41 7.39
CA SER A 854 17.30 -15.33 6.41
C SER A 854 15.83 -15.61 6.76
N VAL A 855 15.06 -16.13 5.79
CA VAL A 855 13.63 -16.42 5.91
C VAL A 855 13.38 -17.80 5.29
N ASP A 856 13.35 -18.85 6.11
CA ASP A 856 12.98 -20.19 5.66
C ASP A 856 11.46 -20.36 5.60
N LYS A 857 10.74 -19.71 6.52
CA LYS A 857 9.27 -19.73 6.60
C LYS A 857 8.69 -18.38 7.03
N LEU A 858 7.74 -17.89 6.23
CA LEU A 858 6.98 -16.67 6.47
C LEU A 858 5.50 -16.98 6.71
N GLN A 859 4.90 -16.42 7.74
CA GLN A 859 3.44 -16.40 7.97
C GLN A 859 2.99 -14.98 8.31
N ILE A 860 1.92 -14.50 7.67
CA ILE A 860 1.32 -13.20 7.96
C ILE A 860 -0.02 -13.44 8.65
N ILE A 861 -0.20 -12.85 9.83
CA ILE A 861 -1.38 -13.04 10.68
C ILE A 861 -2.20 -11.75 10.67
N GLY A 862 -3.50 -11.88 10.39
CA GLY A 862 -4.46 -10.78 10.39
C GLY A 862 -4.98 -10.44 11.79
N LYS A 863 -5.56 -9.25 11.94
CA LYS A 863 -6.16 -8.72 13.19
C LYS A 863 -7.36 -9.52 13.71
N ASP A 864 -7.88 -10.45 12.92
CA ASP A 864 -8.90 -11.43 13.30
C ASP A 864 -8.30 -12.76 13.81
N GLY A 865 -6.97 -12.89 13.82
CA GLY A 865 -6.24 -14.11 14.15
C GLY A 865 -6.13 -15.12 13.02
N SER A 866 -6.56 -14.79 11.79
CA SER A 866 -6.43 -15.65 10.62
C SER A 866 -5.03 -15.58 9.99
N THR A 867 -4.62 -16.63 9.27
CA THR A 867 -3.40 -16.59 8.45
C THR A 867 -3.76 -15.99 7.08
N LEU A 868 -3.28 -14.78 6.81
CA LEU A 868 -3.52 -14.05 5.55
C LEU A 868 -2.63 -14.56 4.42
N LEU A 869 -1.40 -14.98 4.73
CA LEU A 869 -0.43 -15.53 3.79
C LEU A 869 0.53 -16.48 4.53
N GLU A 870 0.94 -17.56 3.86
CA GLU A 870 2.02 -18.44 4.30
C GLU A 870 2.93 -18.76 3.10
N ALA A 871 4.22 -18.49 3.22
CA ALA A 871 5.23 -18.75 2.19
C ALA A 871 6.41 -19.52 2.79
N ALA A 872 6.98 -20.44 2.01
CA ALA A 872 8.20 -21.17 2.36
C ALA A 872 9.32 -20.68 1.43
N SER A 873 10.45 -20.25 2.01
CA SER A 873 11.62 -19.72 1.32
C SER A 873 11.30 -18.65 0.24
N PRO A 874 10.66 -17.52 0.60
CA PRO A 874 10.33 -16.46 -0.35
C PRO A 874 11.59 -15.79 -0.94
N GLU A 875 11.45 -15.10 -2.08
CA GLU A 875 12.57 -14.41 -2.73
C GLU A 875 12.96 -13.16 -1.93
N LEU A 876 14.29 -12.98 -1.72
CA LEU A 876 14.85 -11.89 -0.91
C LEU A 876 15.94 -11.12 -1.67
N SER A 877 15.87 -9.80 -1.64
CA SER A 877 16.95 -8.89 -2.03
C SER A 877 17.56 -8.23 -0.78
N ARG A 878 18.88 -8.02 -0.77
CA ARG A 878 19.62 -7.48 0.39
C ARG A 878 20.47 -6.28 -0.02
N VAL A 879 20.47 -5.24 0.80
CA VAL A 879 21.35 -4.07 0.71
C VAL A 879 21.92 -3.79 2.10
N CYS A 880 23.08 -4.36 2.41
CA CYS A 880 23.76 -4.17 3.69
C CYS A 880 25.03 -3.31 3.48
N ALA A 881 25.27 -2.33 4.34
CA ALA A 881 26.42 -1.42 4.22
C ALA A 881 27.76 -2.08 4.61
N ASP A 882 28.87 -1.70 3.96
CA ASP A 882 30.20 -2.20 4.33
C ASP A 882 30.87 -1.34 5.42
N GLU A 883 31.64 -2.00 6.29
CA GLU A 883 32.34 -1.32 7.39
C GLU A 883 33.50 -0.45 6.87
N THR A 884 33.43 0.85 7.15
CA THR A 884 34.49 1.79 6.77
C THR A 884 35.77 1.58 7.58
N THR A 885 36.72 0.83 7.04
CA THR A 885 38.16 1.01 7.30
C THR A 885 38.91 1.10 5.97
N GLY A 886 39.84 2.05 5.85
CA GLY A 886 40.36 2.50 4.55
C GLY A 886 41.58 1.75 4.01
N GLU A 887 41.69 1.77 2.67
CA GLU A 887 42.88 1.65 1.79
C GLU A 887 43.88 0.49 2.02
N ALA A 888 44.35 -0.24 1.00
CA ALA A 888 44.39 0.03 -0.44
C ALA A 888 44.40 -1.25 -1.31
N ASP A 889 44.14 -1.08 -2.62
CA ASP A 889 44.54 -1.86 -3.82
C ASP A 889 44.99 -3.34 -3.63
N ALA A 890 44.45 -4.33 -4.36
CA ALA A 890 44.41 -4.33 -5.83
C ALA A 890 43.52 -5.42 -6.48
N ALA A 891 42.87 -5.02 -7.59
CA ALA A 891 42.62 -5.74 -8.84
C ALA A 891 42.13 -7.23 -8.86
N ASP A 892 40.83 -7.37 -9.16
CA ASP A 892 40.27 -8.13 -10.31
C ASP A 892 41.00 -9.39 -10.86
N SER A 893 40.37 -10.57 -10.74
CA SER A 893 39.38 -11.06 -11.74
C SER A 893 39.20 -12.60 -11.76
N SER A 894 37.97 -13.02 -12.13
CA SER A 894 37.55 -14.27 -12.80
C SER A 894 38.64 -15.32 -13.16
N GLY A 895 38.48 -16.64 -12.93
CA GLY A 895 37.31 -17.42 -12.50
C GLY A 895 37.37 -18.87 -13.04
N SER A 896 36.30 -19.65 -12.80
CA SER A 896 36.00 -20.99 -13.35
C SER A 896 36.75 -22.25 -12.86
N GLU A 897 35.95 -23.31 -12.78
CA GLU A 897 36.19 -24.76 -12.92
C GLU A 897 37.51 -25.43 -12.47
N THR A 898 37.32 -26.62 -11.89
CA THR A 898 38.29 -27.74 -11.92
C THR A 898 38.88 -27.94 -13.32
N ASP A 899 40.21 -27.92 -13.49
CA ASP A 899 41.02 -29.10 -13.16
C ASP A 899 42.56 -28.84 -13.25
N LEU A 900 43.36 -29.77 -12.73
CA LEU A 900 44.79 -30.03 -13.01
C LEU A 900 45.90 -29.01 -12.60
N SER A 901 46.61 -29.37 -11.51
CA SER A 901 48.08 -29.60 -11.49
C SER A 901 49.08 -28.47 -11.87
N GLY A 902 49.83 -27.98 -10.85
CA GLY A 902 51.30 -28.15 -10.87
C GLY A 902 52.24 -26.93 -10.85
N ASN A 903 52.71 -26.57 -9.64
CA ASN A 903 54.08 -26.16 -9.27
C ASN A 903 54.80 -24.91 -9.87
N GLN A 904 55.34 -24.11 -8.93
CA GLN A 904 56.66 -23.43 -8.91
C GLN A 904 56.93 -22.08 -9.63
N ALA A 905 56.91 -21.02 -8.80
CA ALA A 905 58.09 -20.29 -8.27
C ALA A 905 58.76 -19.08 -9.00
N ASN A 906 59.11 -18.11 -8.13
CA ASN A 906 60.21 -17.10 -8.16
C ASN A 906 60.03 -15.71 -8.82
N LEU A 907 60.10 -14.67 -7.94
CA LEU A 907 61.12 -13.59 -7.85
C LEU A 907 61.58 -12.88 -9.17
N ASN A 908 61.79 -11.56 -9.26
CA ASN A 908 62.31 -10.64 -8.23
C ASN A 908 62.20 -9.12 -8.59
N SER A 909 62.47 -8.28 -7.59
CA SER A 909 62.69 -6.81 -7.52
C SER A 909 63.14 -5.95 -8.74
N GLY A 910 62.76 -4.66 -8.72
CA GLY A 910 63.45 -3.56 -9.42
C GLY A 910 62.98 -2.14 -9.04
N THR A 911 63.74 -1.43 -8.19
CA THR A 911 63.54 -0.03 -7.72
C THR A 911 64.09 1.05 -8.69
N THR A 912 63.58 2.30 -8.64
CA THR A 912 64.27 3.52 -8.10
C THR A 912 63.57 4.86 -8.43
N GLU A 913 63.55 5.79 -7.45
CA GLU A 913 63.69 7.28 -7.53
C GLU A 913 62.73 8.12 -8.44
N GLY A 914 62.15 9.27 -8.05
CA GLY A 914 62.10 9.98 -6.76
C GLY A 914 62.68 11.41 -6.80
N GLU A 915 61.83 12.46 -6.79
CA GLU A 915 62.25 13.82 -6.36
C GLU A 915 61.06 14.68 -5.87
N ASN A 916 61.28 15.46 -4.80
CA ASN A 916 60.27 16.27 -4.11
C ASN A 916 60.40 17.77 -4.46
N THR A 917 59.33 18.54 -4.25
CA THR A 917 59.43 19.96 -3.83
C THR A 917 58.18 20.37 -3.03
N SER A 918 58.33 21.28 -2.07
CA SER A 918 57.43 21.42 -0.91
C SER A 918 57.03 22.87 -0.60
N ASP A 919 55.73 23.08 -0.32
CA ASP A 919 55.15 24.06 0.63
C ASP A 919 55.38 25.58 0.39
N PRO A 920 54.66 26.53 1.06
CA PRO A 920 53.79 26.37 2.24
C PRO A 920 52.44 27.15 2.33
N VAL A 921 51.55 26.64 3.21
CA VAL A 921 50.74 27.35 4.24
C VAL A 921 49.84 28.55 3.88
N GLU A 922 48.56 28.44 4.24
CA GLU A 922 47.89 29.46 5.09
C GLU A 922 46.90 28.78 6.04
N ALA A 923 46.84 29.24 7.29
CA ALA A 923 45.98 28.71 8.35
C ALA A 923 45.53 29.84 9.28
N GLU A 924 44.28 29.83 9.72
CA GLU A 924 43.82 30.66 10.85
C GLU A 924 43.37 29.79 12.02
N ASP A 925 44.08 30.01 13.13
CA ASP A 925 43.74 29.77 14.54
C ASP A 925 42.34 30.34 14.91
N VAL A 926 41.64 30.00 16.02
CA VAL A 926 41.89 29.12 17.19
C VAL A 926 40.54 28.95 17.93
N GLU A 927 40.30 27.83 18.62
CA GLU A 927 40.20 27.76 20.10
C GLU A 927 39.53 26.46 20.59
N SER A 928 40.19 25.81 21.55
CA SER A 928 39.79 24.55 22.16
C SER A 928 39.26 24.77 23.58
N SER A 929 38.21 24.04 23.99
CA SER A 929 38.06 23.68 25.40
C SER A 929 37.39 22.31 25.59
N ASP A 930 37.84 21.63 26.64
CA ASP A 930 37.74 20.18 26.86
C ASP A 930 36.45 19.73 27.58
N ASN A 931 35.74 18.78 26.93
CA ASN A 931 35.61 17.38 27.40
C ASN A 931 34.51 16.95 28.41
N VAL A 932 34.11 15.68 28.25
CA VAL A 932 33.32 14.76 29.10
C VAL A 932 31.78 14.89 29.09
N GLY A 933 31.14 13.96 28.37
CA GLY A 933 29.70 13.70 28.40
C GLY A 933 29.28 12.62 27.41
N THR A 934 29.64 11.36 27.66
CA THR A 934 29.44 10.25 26.71
C THR A 934 27.95 9.92 26.52
N THR A 935 27.38 10.34 25.39
CA THR A 935 26.04 9.93 24.92
C THR A 935 26.21 8.85 23.85
N PRO A 936 25.45 7.73 23.89
CA PRO A 936 25.51 6.73 22.81
C PRO A 936 25.04 7.37 21.49
N ALA A 937 25.72 7.04 20.39
CA ALA A 937 25.43 7.62 19.08
C ALA A 937 24.04 7.21 18.57
N ASN A 938 23.29 8.18 18.02
CA ASN A 938 22.12 7.90 17.19
C ASN A 938 22.54 7.07 15.98
N GLN A 939 22.23 5.77 15.97
CA GLN A 939 22.45 4.89 14.84
C GLN A 939 21.19 4.80 13.98
N VAL A 940 21.29 5.36 12.78
CA VAL A 940 20.28 5.28 11.71
C VAL A 940 20.26 3.86 11.13
N TYR A 941 19.10 3.39 10.66
CA TYR A 941 19.01 2.16 9.87
C TYR A 941 19.78 2.35 8.55
N THR A 942 20.84 1.57 8.33
CA THR A 942 21.77 1.72 7.19
C THR A 942 21.77 0.51 6.26
N SER A 943 21.01 -0.53 6.61
CA SER A 943 21.01 -1.82 5.93
C SER A 943 19.59 -2.39 5.90
N GLN A 944 19.20 -3.03 4.79
CA GLN A 944 17.83 -3.49 4.55
C GLN A 944 17.80 -4.87 3.85
N VAL A 945 16.83 -5.69 4.23
CA VAL A 945 16.43 -6.91 3.51
C VAL A 945 14.97 -6.76 3.07
N THR A 946 14.71 -6.92 1.78
CA THR A 946 13.37 -6.88 1.19
C THR A 946 12.94 -8.27 0.79
N VAL A 947 11.71 -8.65 1.18
CA VAL A 947 11.05 -9.91 0.80
C VAL A 947 9.85 -9.56 -0.07
N LYS A 948 9.84 -10.02 -1.33
CA LYS A 948 8.73 -9.77 -2.26
C LYS A 948 7.67 -10.86 -2.12
N LEU A 949 6.40 -10.46 -2.08
CA LEU A 949 5.26 -11.37 -2.01
C LEU A 949 4.57 -11.48 -3.37
N ASP A 950 4.22 -12.71 -3.78
CA ASP A 950 3.58 -13.02 -5.07
C ASP A 950 2.15 -12.45 -5.24
N GLN A 951 1.64 -11.70 -4.26
CA GLN A 951 0.33 -11.06 -4.28
C GLN A 951 0.33 -9.75 -3.49
N ALA A 952 -0.49 -8.79 -3.92
CA ALA A 952 -0.83 -7.61 -3.13
C ALA A 952 -1.58 -8.02 -1.85
N LEU A 953 -1.10 -7.50 -0.72
CA LEU A 953 -1.70 -7.68 0.59
C LEU A 953 -2.17 -6.32 1.12
N ASP A 954 -3.40 -6.28 1.64
CA ASP A 954 -3.87 -5.14 2.42
C ASP A 954 -3.17 -5.11 3.79
N VAL A 955 -2.10 -4.32 3.88
CA VAL A 955 -1.29 -4.12 5.08
C VAL A 955 -2.11 -3.61 6.27
N SER A 956 -3.27 -2.98 6.05
CA SER A 956 -4.14 -2.50 7.14
C SER A 956 -4.81 -3.64 7.93
N LEU A 957 -4.91 -4.84 7.34
CA LEU A 957 -5.48 -6.02 7.97
C LEU A 957 -4.45 -6.83 8.79
N VAL A 958 -3.16 -6.58 8.62
CA VAL A 958 -2.07 -7.31 9.28
C VAL A 958 -1.99 -6.94 10.76
N GLU A 959 -1.92 -7.95 11.64
CA GLU A 959 -1.56 -7.80 13.05
C GLU A 959 -0.04 -7.90 13.22
N LYS A 960 0.57 -8.94 12.63
CA LYS A 960 2.00 -9.24 12.73
C LYS A 960 2.47 -10.17 11.62
N VAL A 961 3.77 -10.15 11.38
CA VAL A 961 4.47 -11.07 10.50
C VAL A 961 5.33 -12.00 11.34
N VAL A 962 5.28 -13.30 11.07
CA VAL A 962 6.07 -14.33 11.75
C VAL A 962 7.07 -14.91 10.76
N VAL A 963 8.36 -14.72 11.02
CA VAL A 963 9.49 -15.31 10.28
C VAL A 963 10.11 -16.37 11.18
N ASP A 964 10.13 -17.63 10.74
CA ASP A 964 10.78 -18.76 11.42
C ASP A 964 10.43 -18.94 12.91
N GLY A 965 9.23 -18.49 13.29
CA GLY A 965 8.69 -18.54 14.66
C GLY A 965 8.93 -17.26 15.48
N VAL A 966 9.70 -16.30 14.96
CA VAL A 966 9.90 -14.96 15.55
C VAL A 966 8.84 -14.00 15.02
N SER A 967 8.23 -13.20 15.91
CA SER A 967 7.14 -12.28 15.57
C SER A 967 7.66 -10.85 15.41
N TYR A 968 7.19 -10.17 14.36
CA TYR A 968 7.50 -8.79 14.00
C TYR A 968 6.20 -7.99 13.85
N GLU A 969 6.15 -6.82 14.45
CA GLU A 969 5.03 -5.88 14.31
C GLU A 969 5.32 -4.92 13.14
N LEU A 970 4.27 -4.60 12.36
CA LEU A 970 4.40 -3.70 11.21
C LEU A 970 4.47 -2.26 11.70
N SER A 971 5.50 -1.53 11.29
CA SER A 971 5.73 -0.11 11.66
C SER A 971 5.49 0.81 10.46
N ASP A 972 5.07 2.04 10.73
CA ASP A 972 5.00 3.10 9.72
C ASP A 972 6.39 3.56 9.29
N GLU A 973 6.58 3.99 8.05
CA GLU A 973 7.88 4.46 7.53
C GLU A 973 8.46 5.65 8.32
N SER A 974 7.62 6.43 9.00
CA SER A 974 8.08 7.50 9.92
C SER A 974 8.93 6.98 11.08
N ALA A 975 8.82 5.70 11.46
CA ALA A 975 9.67 5.08 12.49
C ALA A 975 11.14 4.89 12.05
N LEU A 976 11.46 5.10 10.76
CA LEU A 976 12.83 5.14 10.27
C LEU A 976 13.55 6.47 10.59
N SER A 977 12.82 7.49 11.06
CA SER A 977 13.30 8.86 11.29
C SER A 977 12.82 9.42 12.63
N GLU A 978 13.39 8.96 13.75
CA GLU A 978 13.05 9.50 15.08
C GLU A 978 13.57 10.94 15.30
N GLU A 979 12.75 11.93 14.94
CA GLU A 979 12.86 13.32 15.40
C GLU A 979 11.62 13.69 16.23
N GLN A 980 11.56 13.20 17.48
CA GLN A 980 10.51 13.59 18.43
C GLN A 980 10.87 14.93 19.10
N ALA A 981 10.08 15.97 18.84
CA ALA A 981 10.13 17.22 19.58
C ALA A 981 9.51 17.06 20.99
N PRO A 982 10.09 17.64 22.06
CA PRO A 982 9.55 17.51 23.41
C PRO A 982 8.29 18.36 23.60
N GLU A 983 7.29 17.81 24.30
CA GLU A 983 6.13 18.56 24.76
C GLU A 983 6.55 19.61 25.79
N ASN A 984 6.32 20.89 25.49
CA ASN A 984 6.45 21.98 26.47
C ASN A 984 5.16 22.11 27.27
N GLU A 985 5.18 21.65 28.53
CA GLU A 985 4.27 22.15 29.55
C GLU A 985 4.39 23.69 29.63
N THR A 986 3.28 24.40 29.45
CA THR A 986 3.19 25.84 29.75
C THR A 986 2.08 26.06 30.77
N ASP A 987 2.50 26.19 32.02
CA ASP A 987 1.69 26.70 33.13
C ASP A 987 1.69 28.25 33.13
N GLU A 988 0.77 28.82 33.90
CA GLU A 988 0.52 30.24 34.18
C GLU A 988 -0.18 31.11 33.09
N GLY A 989 -1.48 31.34 33.30
CA GLY A 989 -1.88 32.70 33.70
C GLY A 989 -3.07 33.39 33.02
N VAL A 990 -4.31 33.08 33.47
CA VAL A 990 -5.34 34.00 34.05
C VAL A 990 -6.71 33.31 34.13
#